data_AF-A0AA35UHY5-F1
#
_entry.id   AF-A0AA35UHY5-F1
#
_cell.length_a   1.000
_cell.length_b   1.000
_cell.length_c   1.000
_cell.angle_alpha   90.00
_cell.angle_beta   90.00
_cell.angle_gamma   90.00
#
_symmetry.space_group_name_H-M   'P 1'
#
loop_
_entity.id
_entity.type
_entity.pdbx_description
1 polymer ?
#
loop_
_entity_poly.entity_id
_entity_poly.type
_entity_poly.pdbx_seq_one_letter_code
_entity_poly.pdbx_strand_id
1 'polypeptide(L)'
;MSTHGDTSTLRIVLGPTNTGKTHLAMERMLSYQSGMIGLPLRLLAREVYDRVLAGHFGKAHRADVALITGEEKIIPPNARYFVCTTEAMPISREVDFVAVDEVQLAADPERGHIFTDRILHARGRYETLLLGATTMGTILKNLLSTPIESRPRFSELRWNGAQKLSRLPRRSAITAFSADNVYAIAEVIRQQRGGAAVVMGGLSPRTRNAQVAMYQSGEVDFLVATDAIGMGLNMDVDHVAFAQQRKFDGRRHRELTPAELAQIAGRAGRHKNDGSFGVTADQALFDEELVAQIENHEFDPIKSLMWRNPNLDFSTLPALIISLEQPAPRPGLARAPMADDMQALNLLSRDPAITDLVTSEPDVRLLWSVAQIPDFRKTMASEHSSLVGEIYSFLRQDAGVIPTAWLDEQIARCDRVEGDLDTLSTRLAHIRTWTYVANRSDWLEDPQHWQERSRTVEDRLSDALHMKLMGQFVDKNSSALMRRLKGQEDVAAEIEPNGDLLVAGEYMGRINGLRIERDPRLKGAPAGTARTAVEKTASDALRGRALAIAAAPNDAFSLSDTGDIIWQSAAIARMRFNDGDNDTSPLAYLTPTARLLADEMLNGDTRQRAETRVTQWLREKISGTLKPLFDLQAATDLDGLARGVAFQLLENKGSLPRADITEMLARLDQPLRGQLRRYGVRFGAYNIYMPALLKPAPAAILALATMIEDGRNAARDIRNLPGAGLTSVARENLPSRQYRAAGFYPTRARAIRLDMLERLADLIRPLLAQSTSTRHFQMNADMMSIMGCGAQDLAEILTELGYAHTQPDADARPVLKSEPESETTAKLGEVPPTPEAVEINPDDPLTWQWVPAPRQKRASSGNRKKASAQKPDAARQRKTSAQKSSQKKPRRGKPAAKIDPNSPFAALRNLTLTPPQNNQSKQNQKHESNDG
;
A
#
# COMPACT_ATOMS: atom_id res chain seq x y z
N MET A 1 -22.96 61.37 27.01
CA MET A 1 -22.55 61.20 28.42
C MET A 1 -23.81 61.22 29.27
N SER A 2 -24.06 60.17 30.04
CA SER A 2 -25.07 60.14 31.11
C SER A 2 -24.41 59.53 32.33
N THR A 3 -24.67 60.10 33.50
CA THR A 3 -23.95 59.80 34.75
C THR A 3 -24.68 58.76 35.58
N HIS A 4 -24.20 57.52 35.53
CA HIS A 4 -24.51 56.45 36.49
C HIS A 4 -23.22 55.90 37.11
N GLY A 5 -23.32 55.43 38.35
CA GLY A 5 -22.20 55.34 39.30
C GLY A 5 -21.09 54.35 38.96
N ASP A 6 -19.86 54.79 39.21
CA ASP A 6 -18.59 54.11 38.95
C ASP A 6 -18.38 52.90 39.88
N THR A 7 -19.04 51.77 39.58
CA THR A 7 -19.11 50.60 40.48
C THR A 7 -18.89 49.22 39.84
N SER A 8 -18.78 49.12 38.51
CA SER A 8 -18.41 47.86 37.84
C SER A 8 -16.88 47.75 37.72
N THR A 9 -16.27 46.78 38.40
CA THR A 9 -14.81 46.55 38.31
C THR A 9 -14.46 45.88 36.98
N LEU A 10 -13.74 46.58 36.09
CA LEU A 10 -13.17 45.97 34.89
C LEU A 10 -11.80 45.36 35.20
N ARG A 11 -11.59 44.09 34.83
CA ARG A 11 -10.30 43.39 34.90
C ARG A 11 -9.91 42.80 33.55
N ILE A 12 -8.61 42.82 33.27
CA ILE A 12 -8.02 42.21 32.08
C ILE A 12 -7.01 41.16 32.54
N VAL A 13 -7.19 39.91 32.15
CA VAL A 13 -6.28 38.80 32.47
C VAL A 13 -5.71 38.23 31.17
N LEU A 14 -4.42 38.45 30.92
CA LEU A 14 -3.75 38.01 29.70
C LEU A 14 -2.72 36.91 29.98
N GLY A 15 -2.53 36.01 29.02
CA GLY A 15 -1.54 34.94 29.09
C GLY A 15 -1.65 33.99 27.91
N PRO A 16 -0.65 33.13 27.65
CA PRO A 16 -0.71 32.11 26.60
C PRO A 16 -1.83 31.07 26.84
N THR A 17 -1.95 30.09 25.94
CA THR A 17 -2.80 28.90 26.14
C THR A 17 -2.32 28.08 27.35
N ASN A 18 -3.18 27.21 27.91
CA ASN A 18 -2.88 26.40 29.11
C ASN A 18 -2.49 27.24 30.37
N THR A 19 -3.28 28.27 30.68
CA THR A 19 -3.06 29.25 31.80
C THR A 19 -4.22 29.32 32.81
N GLY A 20 -5.27 28.53 32.65
CA GLY A 20 -6.41 28.49 33.57
C GLY A 20 -7.35 29.72 33.54
N LYS A 21 -7.19 30.66 32.60
CA LYS A 21 -7.99 31.89 32.50
C LYS A 21 -9.50 31.64 32.51
N THR A 22 -10.01 30.74 31.66
CA THR A 22 -11.43 30.40 31.60
C THR A 22 -11.93 29.76 32.90
N HIS A 23 -11.09 28.98 33.60
CA HIS A 23 -11.44 28.38 34.90
C HIS A 23 -11.70 29.45 35.95
N LEU A 24 -10.78 30.42 36.07
CA LEU A 24 -10.92 31.60 36.93
C LEU A 24 -12.23 32.35 36.62
N ALA A 25 -12.54 32.57 35.35
CA ALA A 25 -13.76 33.28 34.96
C ALA A 25 -15.04 32.54 35.38
N MET A 26 -15.06 31.21 35.29
CA MET A 26 -16.20 30.41 35.72
C MET A 26 -16.35 30.37 37.25
N GLU A 27 -15.25 30.21 38.00
CA GLU A 27 -15.26 30.28 39.47
C GLU A 27 -15.75 31.65 39.95
N ARG A 28 -15.29 32.74 39.30
CA ARG A 28 -15.77 34.09 39.60
C ARG A 28 -17.24 34.26 39.25
N MET A 29 -17.68 33.87 38.05
CA MET A 29 -19.08 33.98 37.63
C MET A 29 -20.04 33.29 38.62
N LEU A 30 -19.71 32.07 39.06
CA LEU A 30 -20.53 31.30 40.00
C LEU A 30 -20.51 31.85 41.44
N SER A 31 -19.62 32.80 41.77
CA SER A 31 -19.61 33.51 43.05
C SER A 31 -20.60 34.70 43.11
N TYR A 32 -21.13 35.15 41.97
CA TYR A 32 -22.17 36.20 41.90
C TYR A 32 -23.59 35.60 41.78
N GLN A 33 -24.63 36.40 42.01
CA GLN A 33 -26.01 35.92 41.95
C GLN A 33 -26.47 35.61 40.51
N SER A 34 -25.93 36.34 39.54
CA SER A 34 -26.14 36.18 38.10
C SER A 34 -24.85 36.41 37.30
N GLY A 35 -24.79 35.93 36.06
CA GLY A 35 -23.63 36.24 35.20
C GLY A 35 -23.75 35.72 33.77
N MET A 36 -22.87 36.20 32.89
CA MET A 36 -22.72 35.68 31.54
C MET A 36 -21.27 35.57 31.10
N ILE A 37 -20.97 34.61 30.23
CA ILE A 37 -19.67 34.47 29.57
C ILE A 37 -19.85 34.34 28.05
N GLY A 38 -19.14 35.17 27.30
CA GLY A 38 -18.97 35.06 25.85
C GLY A 38 -17.77 34.20 25.52
N LEU A 39 -18.00 33.10 24.82
CA LEU A 39 -16.97 32.14 24.41
C LEU A 39 -16.80 32.16 22.87
N PRO A 40 -15.58 31.93 22.36
CA PRO A 40 -15.25 32.06 20.94
C PRO A 40 -15.90 31.03 20.02
N LEU A 41 -16.38 29.89 20.54
CA LEU A 41 -16.84 28.76 19.73
C LEU A 41 -17.99 28.02 20.41
N ARG A 42 -18.96 27.56 19.61
CA ARG A 42 -20.10 26.72 20.05
C ARG A 42 -19.65 25.51 20.87
N LEU A 43 -18.58 24.82 20.44
CA LEU A 43 -18.03 23.66 21.15
C LEU A 43 -17.53 24.01 22.55
N LEU A 44 -16.84 25.14 22.70
CA LEU A 44 -16.35 25.59 24.00
C LEU A 44 -17.50 26.06 24.90
N ALA A 45 -18.51 26.76 24.35
CA ALA A 45 -19.73 27.10 25.06
C ALA A 45 -20.46 25.85 25.58
N ARG A 46 -20.57 24.80 24.75
CA ARG A 46 -21.16 23.52 25.15
C ARG A 46 -20.33 22.81 26.23
N GLU A 47 -19.01 22.71 26.06
CA GLU A 47 -18.12 22.09 27.05
C GLU A 47 -18.20 22.81 28.41
N VAL A 48 -18.14 24.14 28.41
CA VAL A 48 -18.23 24.94 29.64
C VAL A 48 -19.58 24.75 30.32
N TYR A 49 -20.68 24.76 29.57
CA TYR A 49 -22.02 24.47 30.09
C TYR A 49 -22.10 23.08 30.74
N ASP A 50 -21.67 22.02 30.04
CA ASP A 50 -21.73 20.65 30.56
C ASP A 50 -20.80 20.48 31.79
N ARG A 51 -19.65 21.16 31.83
CA ARG A 51 -18.72 21.16 32.99
C ARG A 51 -19.25 21.92 34.21
N VAL A 52 -20.01 23.01 34.01
CA VAL A 52 -20.74 23.70 35.10
C VAL A 52 -21.78 22.76 35.71
N LEU A 53 -22.58 22.08 34.88
CA LEU A 53 -23.58 21.13 35.37
C LEU A 53 -22.94 19.92 36.08
N ALA A 54 -21.76 19.49 35.64
CA ALA A 54 -20.96 18.46 36.30
C ALA A 54 -20.17 18.97 37.52
N GLY A 55 -20.38 20.23 37.96
CA GLY A 55 -19.83 20.76 39.22
C GLY A 55 -18.35 21.16 39.20
N HIS A 56 -17.70 21.24 38.04
CA HIS A 56 -16.23 21.41 37.94
C HIS A 56 -15.71 22.78 38.40
N PHE A 57 -16.57 23.79 38.47
CA PHE A 57 -16.21 25.17 38.82
C PHE A 57 -16.96 25.68 40.08
N GLY A 58 -17.75 24.81 40.71
CA GLY A 58 -18.77 25.17 41.71
C GLY A 58 -20.09 24.47 41.44
N LYS A 59 -21.00 24.46 42.42
CA LYS A 59 -22.33 23.83 42.30
C LYS A 59 -23.36 24.82 41.73
N ALA A 60 -23.88 24.52 40.55
CA ALA A 60 -25.04 25.21 39.97
C ALA A 60 -26.15 24.19 39.65
N HIS A 61 -27.42 24.55 39.85
CA HIS A 61 -28.51 23.67 39.46
C HIS A 61 -28.80 23.80 37.96
N ARG A 62 -29.29 22.73 37.31
CA ARG A 62 -29.59 22.76 35.86
C ARG A 62 -30.64 23.82 35.48
N ALA A 63 -31.51 24.22 36.42
CA ALA A 63 -32.48 25.30 36.20
C ALA A 63 -31.86 26.71 36.29
N ASP A 64 -30.63 26.86 36.78
CA ASP A 64 -29.93 28.16 36.90
C ASP A 64 -29.09 28.51 35.66
N VAL A 65 -28.79 27.55 34.78
CA VAL A 65 -27.78 27.70 33.73
C VAL A 65 -28.41 27.60 32.35
N ALA A 66 -28.19 28.62 31.51
CA ALA A 66 -28.56 28.64 30.11
C ALA A 66 -27.35 28.41 29.19
N LEU A 67 -27.60 27.78 28.04
CA LEU A 67 -26.69 27.70 26.90
C LEU A 67 -27.31 28.47 25.73
N ILE A 68 -26.59 29.44 25.15
CA ILE A 68 -27.07 30.20 23.99
C ILE A 68 -25.99 30.27 22.92
N THR A 69 -26.23 29.62 21.77
CA THR A 69 -25.42 29.78 20.55
C THR A 69 -26.32 30.24 19.40
N GLY A 70 -25.79 30.36 18.18
CA GLY A 70 -26.61 30.75 17.02
C GLY A 70 -27.66 29.70 16.65
N GLU A 71 -27.36 28.44 16.90
CA GLU A 71 -28.06 27.25 16.38
C GLU A 71 -28.68 26.37 17.49
N GLU A 72 -28.41 26.68 18.76
CA GLU A 72 -28.89 25.92 19.93
C GLU A 72 -29.15 26.87 21.10
N LYS A 73 -30.37 26.83 21.66
CA LYS A 73 -30.77 27.64 22.80
C LYS A 73 -31.42 26.75 23.86
N ILE A 74 -30.81 26.67 25.03
CA ILE A 74 -31.35 26.00 26.22
C ILE A 74 -31.48 27.07 27.30
N ILE A 75 -32.70 27.56 27.53
CA ILE A 75 -32.95 28.66 28.48
C ILE A 75 -34.01 28.19 29.49
N PRO A 76 -33.59 27.70 30.67
CA PRO A 76 -34.52 27.44 31.77
C PRO A 76 -35.27 28.72 32.21
N PRO A 77 -36.51 28.61 32.74
CA PRO A 77 -37.29 29.78 33.16
C PRO A 77 -36.58 30.68 34.19
N ASN A 78 -35.79 30.06 35.08
CA ASN A 78 -35.09 30.73 36.19
C ASN A 78 -33.58 30.91 35.91
N ALA A 79 -33.16 30.95 34.64
CA ALA A 79 -31.73 31.04 34.30
C ALA A 79 -31.06 32.32 34.86
N ARG A 80 -30.00 32.11 35.65
CA ARG A 80 -29.16 33.15 36.29
C ARG A 80 -27.79 33.26 35.64
N TYR A 81 -27.25 32.15 35.13
CA TYR A 81 -25.94 32.06 34.48
C TYR A 81 -26.09 31.74 33.00
N PHE A 82 -25.45 32.51 32.14
CA PHE A 82 -25.58 32.41 30.68
C PHE A 82 -24.23 32.06 30.04
N VAL A 83 -24.11 30.82 29.57
CA VAL A 83 -22.94 30.36 28.80
C VAL A 83 -23.24 30.55 27.32
N CYS A 84 -22.60 31.52 26.70
CA CYS A 84 -22.93 31.94 25.34
C CYS A 84 -21.74 31.82 24.38
N THR A 85 -21.99 31.76 23.07
CA THR A 85 -21.00 32.31 22.13
C THR A 85 -20.97 33.84 22.24
N THR A 86 -19.83 34.47 21.99
CA THR A 86 -19.67 35.95 22.08
C THR A 86 -20.70 36.72 21.23
N GLU A 87 -21.05 36.15 20.08
CA GLU A 87 -22.12 36.63 19.20
C GLU A 87 -23.49 36.61 19.88
N ALA A 88 -23.84 35.48 20.49
CA ALA A 88 -25.16 35.19 21.06
C ALA A 88 -25.32 35.67 22.53
N MET A 89 -24.39 36.47 23.04
CA MET A 89 -24.53 37.10 24.36
C MET A 89 -25.79 37.99 24.40
N PRO A 90 -26.72 37.78 25.34
CA PRO A 90 -27.94 38.57 25.45
C PRO A 90 -27.64 39.92 26.14
N ILE A 91 -26.98 40.84 25.42
CA ILE A 91 -26.49 42.12 25.96
C ILE A 91 -27.59 43.05 26.51
N SER A 92 -28.85 42.81 26.17
CA SER A 92 -30.01 43.52 26.75
C SER A 92 -30.35 43.08 28.18
N ARG A 93 -29.75 41.98 28.68
CA ARG A 93 -29.94 41.46 30.02
C ARG A 93 -28.80 41.90 30.93
N GLU A 94 -29.10 42.76 31.90
CA GLU A 94 -28.16 43.08 32.96
C GLU A 94 -27.90 41.86 33.85
N VAL A 95 -26.63 41.65 34.20
CA VAL A 95 -26.16 40.61 35.12
C VAL A 95 -25.02 41.15 35.99
N ASP A 96 -24.74 40.49 37.10
CA ASP A 96 -23.73 40.93 38.08
C ASP A 96 -22.30 40.82 37.54
N PHE A 97 -22.02 39.74 36.80
CA PHE A 97 -20.71 39.40 36.24
C PHE A 97 -20.77 39.19 34.73
N VAL A 98 -19.87 39.80 33.97
CA VAL A 98 -19.65 39.54 32.54
C VAL A 98 -18.22 39.06 32.29
N ALA A 99 -18.04 38.00 31.50
CA ALA A 99 -16.75 37.64 30.95
C ALA A 99 -16.76 37.56 29.41
N VAL A 100 -15.63 37.89 28.78
CA VAL A 100 -15.39 37.68 27.34
C VAL A 100 -14.05 36.96 27.19
N ASP A 101 -14.06 35.78 26.59
CA ASP A 101 -12.86 34.94 26.38
C ASP A 101 -12.29 35.10 24.96
N GLU A 102 -10.99 34.79 24.81
CA GLU A 102 -10.17 34.97 23.60
C GLU A 102 -10.31 36.36 22.95
N VAL A 103 -10.20 37.45 23.73
CA VAL A 103 -10.39 38.83 23.24
C VAL A 103 -9.48 39.23 22.07
N GLN A 104 -8.37 38.52 21.82
CA GLN A 104 -7.54 38.72 20.63
C GLN A 104 -8.27 38.45 19.30
N LEU A 105 -9.38 37.70 19.32
CA LEU A 105 -10.25 37.54 18.16
C LEU A 105 -10.91 38.85 17.71
N ALA A 106 -10.84 39.92 18.51
CA ALA A 106 -11.19 41.27 18.06
C ALA A 106 -10.34 41.77 16.88
N ALA A 107 -9.18 41.17 16.61
CA ALA A 107 -8.39 41.43 15.40
C ALA A 107 -8.83 40.62 14.16
N ASP A 108 -9.79 39.69 14.30
CA ASP A 108 -10.26 38.85 13.21
C ASP A 108 -11.01 39.65 12.13
N PRO A 109 -10.66 39.52 10.83
CA PRO A 109 -11.27 40.27 9.73
C PRO A 109 -12.78 40.11 9.56
N GLU A 110 -13.36 38.97 9.94
CA GLU A 110 -14.73 38.58 9.63
C GLU A 110 -15.64 38.90 10.83
N ARG A 111 -15.35 38.30 11.99
CA ARG A 111 -16.18 38.37 13.20
C ARG A 111 -15.58 39.21 14.34
N GLY A 112 -14.36 39.71 14.20
CA GLY A 112 -13.67 40.45 15.26
C GLY A 112 -14.39 41.73 15.69
N HIS A 113 -15.18 42.33 14.81
CA HIS A 113 -16.02 43.49 15.13
C HIS A 113 -17.01 43.24 16.27
N ILE A 114 -17.50 42.01 16.43
CA ILE A 114 -18.41 41.61 17.51
C ILE A 114 -17.65 41.52 18.84
N PHE A 115 -16.43 40.96 18.84
CA PHE A 115 -15.58 40.92 20.03
C PHE A 115 -15.19 42.34 20.47
N THR A 116 -14.83 43.21 19.53
CA THR A 116 -14.58 44.64 19.81
C THR A 116 -15.77 45.30 20.47
N ASP A 117 -17.00 45.10 19.95
CA ASP A 117 -18.20 45.61 20.60
C ASP A 117 -18.35 45.10 22.04
N ARG A 118 -18.22 43.78 22.29
CA ARG A 118 -18.33 43.24 23.66
C ARG A 118 -17.25 43.79 24.60
N ILE A 119 -16.00 43.90 24.12
CA ILE A 119 -14.88 44.50 24.88
C ILE A 119 -15.21 45.95 25.29
N LEU A 120 -15.78 46.73 24.37
CA LEU A 120 -16.06 48.15 24.60
C LEU A 120 -17.35 48.39 25.41
N HIS A 121 -18.38 47.56 25.25
CA HIS A 121 -19.74 47.88 25.70
C HIS A 121 -20.38 46.86 26.65
N ALA A 122 -20.00 45.58 26.64
CA ALA A 122 -20.59 44.59 27.55
C ALA A 122 -20.04 44.78 28.97
N ARG A 123 -20.92 45.03 29.96
CA ARG A 123 -20.55 45.28 31.36
C ARG A 123 -21.45 44.53 32.33
N GLY A 124 -20.86 43.89 33.33
CA GLY A 124 -21.58 43.38 34.50
C GLY A 124 -21.75 44.47 35.55
N ARG A 125 -22.81 44.40 36.36
CA ARG A 125 -23.12 45.40 37.40
C ARG A 125 -21.99 45.58 38.41
N TYR A 126 -21.32 44.50 38.79
CA TYR A 126 -20.23 44.51 39.78
C TYR A 126 -18.86 44.18 39.16
N GLU A 127 -18.79 43.29 38.17
CA GLU A 127 -17.52 42.90 37.57
C GLU A 127 -17.61 42.57 36.07
N THR A 128 -16.58 42.97 35.34
CA THR A 128 -16.36 42.60 33.94
C THR A 128 -14.94 42.06 33.76
N LEU A 129 -14.79 40.90 33.13
CA LEU A 129 -13.53 40.18 33.00
C LEU A 129 -13.19 39.90 31.53
N LEU A 130 -12.10 40.48 31.04
CA LEU A 130 -11.59 40.27 29.68
C LEU A 130 -10.41 39.29 29.71
N LEU A 131 -10.48 38.20 28.95
CA LEU A 131 -9.47 37.14 28.92
C LEU A 131 -8.89 36.98 27.52
N GLY A 132 -7.57 36.80 27.40
CA GLY A 132 -6.97 36.49 26.09
C GLY A 132 -5.45 36.41 26.09
N ALA A 133 -4.85 36.59 24.91
CA ALA A 133 -3.41 36.56 24.68
C ALA A 133 -2.69 37.85 25.13
N THR A 134 -1.41 37.73 25.50
CA THR A 134 -0.53 38.84 25.90
C THR A 134 -0.39 39.94 24.85
N THR A 135 -0.50 39.59 23.57
CA THR A 135 -0.47 40.53 22.41
C THR A 135 -1.55 41.61 22.46
N MET A 136 -2.62 41.42 23.24
CA MET A 136 -3.68 42.41 23.44
C MET A 136 -3.33 43.50 24.48
N GLY A 137 -2.21 43.36 25.21
CA GLY A 137 -1.91 44.22 26.35
C GLY A 137 -1.82 45.71 26.00
N THR A 138 -1.03 46.06 24.99
CA THR A 138 -0.83 47.46 24.55
C THR A 138 -2.15 48.09 24.11
N ILE A 139 -2.94 47.38 23.30
CA ILE A 139 -4.16 47.93 22.70
C ILE A 139 -5.30 48.05 23.71
N LEU A 140 -5.49 47.06 24.59
CA LEU A 140 -6.51 47.15 25.65
C LEU A 140 -6.17 48.23 26.68
N LYS A 141 -4.88 48.37 27.05
CA LYS A 141 -4.43 49.46 27.93
C LYS A 141 -4.72 50.84 27.33
N ASN A 142 -4.53 51.01 26.02
CA ASN A 142 -4.82 52.25 25.31
C ASN A 142 -6.34 52.51 25.15
N LEU A 143 -7.15 51.46 24.98
CA LEU A 143 -8.60 51.60 24.72
C LEU A 143 -9.46 51.70 25.99
N LEU A 144 -9.00 51.13 27.12
CA LEU A 144 -9.77 50.93 28.36
C LEU A 144 -9.06 51.40 29.64
N SER A 145 -7.81 51.86 29.57
CA SER A 145 -7.03 52.41 30.71
C SER A 145 -6.98 51.55 31.98
N THR A 146 -7.19 50.24 31.85
CA THR A 146 -7.34 49.28 32.95
C THR A 146 -6.03 48.51 33.18
N PRO A 147 -5.63 48.18 34.43
CA PRO A 147 -4.48 47.34 34.71
C PRO A 147 -4.66 45.90 34.19
N ILE A 148 -3.54 45.25 33.84
CA ILE A 148 -3.51 43.90 33.26
C ILE A 148 -2.86 42.94 34.26
N GLU A 149 -3.57 41.87 34.60
CA GLU A 149 -3.01 40.69 35.27
C GLU A 149 -2.38 39.78 34.21
N SER A 150 -1.10 39.46 34.34
CA SER A 150 -0.42 38.49 33.47
C SER A 150 -0.35 37.11 34.13
N ARG A 151 -0.60 36.04 33.37
CA ARG A 151 -0.50 34.65 33.85
C ARG A 151 0.48 33.82 33.03
N PRO A 152 1.54 33.24 33.64
CA PRO A 152 2.48 32.36 32.94
C PRO A 152 1.83 31.00 32.60
N ARG A 153 2.35 30.35 31.55
CA ARG A 153 1.96 28.98 31.15
C ARG A 153 2.29 27.98 32.26
N PHE A 154 1.47 26.94 32.42
CA PHE A 154 1.68 25.92 33.47
C PHE A 154 2.71 24.83 33.13
N SER A 155 3.13 24.71 31.87
CA SER A 155 4.11 23.73 31.39
C SER A 155 4.97 24.30 30.26
N GLU A 156 6.15 23.72 30.05
CA GLU A 156 7.06 24.11 28.97
C GLU A 156 6.57 23.59 27.61
N LEU A 157 7.02 24.24 26.54
CA LEU A 157 6.82 23.84 25.16
C LEU A 157 8.20 23.79 24.48
N ARG A 158 8.58 22.63 23.92
CA ARG A 158 9.95 22.40 23.41
C ARG A 158 10.00 22.03 21.92
N TRP A 159 10.97 22.57 21.21
CA TRP A 159 11.22 22.29 19.80
C TRP A 159 11.92 20.93 19.58
N ASN A 160 11.32 20.10 18.73
CA ASN A 160 11.78 18.75 18.38
C ASN A 160 12.31 18.62 16.93
N GLY A 161 12.41 19.75 16.20
CA GLY A 161 12.92 19.77 14.82
C GLY A 161 12.01 19.11 13.78
N ALA A 162 12.62 18.66 12.68
CA ALA A 162 11.93 17.99 11.59
C ALA A 162 11.87 16.46 11.78
N GLN A 163 10.68 15.86 11.69
CA GLN A 163 10.47 14.43 11.87
C GLN A 163 9.64 13.80 10.74
N LYS A 164 10.00 12.59 10.31
CA LYS A 164 9.17 11.81 9.36
C LYS A 164 7.87 11.39 10.05
N LEU A 165 6.76 11.34 9.33
CA LEU A 165 5.46 10.86 9.84
C LEU A 165 5.58 9.48 10.56
N SER A 166 6.38 8.57 10.01
CA SER A 166 6.69 7.25 10.61
C SER A 166 7.53 7.27 11.90
N ARG A 167 8.06 8.42 12.28
CA ARG A 167 8.89 8.64 13.49
C ARG A 167 8.25 9.57 14.52
N LEU A 168 7.16 10.26 14.18
CA LEU A 168 6.41 11.07 15.14
C LEU A 168 6.03 10.24 16.37
N PRO A 169 6.12 10.81 17.59
CA PRO A 169 5.74 10.11 18.82
C PRO A 169 4.25 9.76 18.81
N ARG A 170 3.85 8.81 19.67
CA ARG A 170 2.42 8.59 19.96
C ARG A 170 1.82 9.87 20.55
N ARG A 171 0.49 10.03 20.46
CA ARG A 171 -0.24 11.23 20.89
C ARG A 171 0.18 12.50 20.13
N SER A 172 0.62 12.36 18.87
CA SER A 172 0.89 13.50 17.99
C SER A 172 -0.38 14.02 17.31
N ALA A 173 -0.51 15.34 17.23
CA ALA A 173 -1.42 16.03 16.32
C ALA A 173 -0.63 16.60 15.12
N ILE A 174 -0.97 16.18 13.90
CA ILE A 174 -0.38 16.69 12.66
C ILE A 174 -1.30 17.76 12.07
N THR A 175 -0.77 18.95 11.79
CA THR A 175 -1.56 20.10 11.29
C THR A 175 -1.30 20.37 9.81
N ALA A 176 -2.37 20.49 9.03
CA ALA A 176 -2.37 20.91 7.61
C ALA A 176 -3.59 21.82 7.32
N PHE A 177 -3.52 22.67 6.29
CA PHE A 177 -4.49 23.77 6.08
C PHE A 177 -5.43 23.59 4.89
N SER A 178 -5.63 22.35 4.44
CA SER A 178 -6.66 21.96 3.46
C SER A 178 -7.17 20.55 3.72
N ALA A 179 -8.41 20.26 3.33
CA ALA A 179 -9.02 18.95 3.51
C ALA A 179 -8.21 17.84 2.81
N ASP A 180 -7.80 18.06 1.56
CA ASP A 180 -7.01 17.13 0.75
C ASP A 180 -5.72 16.71 1.47
N ASN A 181 -4.98 17.66 2.05
CA ASN A 181 -3.76 17.36 2.78
C ASN A 181 -4.03 16.65 4.11
N VAL A 182 -5.12 17.02 4.82
CA VAL A 182 -5.55 16.30 6.03
C VAL A 182 -5.89 14.83 5.69
N TYR A 183 -6.64 14.58 4.63
CA TYR A 183 -6.98 13.23 4.17
C TYR A 183 -5.75 12.45 3.69
N ALA A 184 -4.86 13.06 2.91
CA ALA A 184 -3.64 12.42 2.43
C ALA A 184 -2.70 12.02 3.58
N ILE A 185 -2.50 12.90 4.57
CA ILE A 185 -1.70 12.60 5.76
C ILE A 185 -2.38 11.53 6.61
N ALA A 186 -3.71 11.59 6.81
CA ALA A 186 -4.45 10.59 7.56
C ALA A 186 -4.35 9.19 6.94
N GLU A 187 -4.40 9.08 5.61
CA GLU A 187 -4.21 7.83 4.88
C GLU A 187 -2.78 7.29 5.03
N VAL A 188 -1.76 8.15 4.94
CA VAL A 188 -0.35 7.75 5.19
C VAL A 188 -0.16 7.27 6.63
N ILE A 189 -0.76 7.95 7.62
CA ILE A 189 -0.72 7.53 9.02
C ILE A 189 -1.48 6.21 9.21
N ARG A 190 -2.65 6.00 8.60
CA ARG A 190 -3.37 4.72 8.65
C ARG A 190 -2.50 3.57 8.15
N GLN A 191 -1.87 3.73 6.99
CA GLN A 191 -0.99 2.70 6.40
C GLN A 191 0.24 2.38 7.27
N GLN A 192 0.76 3.35 8.04
CA GLN A 192 2.02 3.21 8.79
C GLN A 192 1.84 2.98 10.30
N ARG A 193 0.68 3.33 10.87
CA ARG A 193 0.40 3.39 12.31
C ARG A 193 -0.95 2.78 12.71
N GLY A 194 -1.76 2.29 11.77
CA GLY A 194 -3.05 1.62 12.02
C GLY A 194 -4.27 2.55 12.00
N GLY A 195 -4.12 3.84 12.27
CA GLY A 195 -5.21 4.79 12.09
C GLY A 195 -4.92 6.21 12.58
N ALA A 196 -5.74 7.15 12.15
CA ALA A 196 -5.75 8.53 12.62
C ALA A 196 -7.19 9.05 12.79
N ALA A 197 -7.40 9.86 13.82
CA ALA A 197 -8.58 10.71 13.91
C ALA A 197 -8.42 11.91 12.96
N VAL A 198 -9.52 12.42 12.42
CA VAL A 198 -9.55 13.56 11.50
C VAL A 198 -10.42 14.68 12.07
N VAL A 199 -9.85 15.89 12.20
CA VAL A 199 -10.53 17.08 12.75
C VAL A 199 -10.34 18.29 11.85
N MET A 200 -11.41 18.78 11.25
CA MET A 200 -11.37 19.95 10.35
C MET A 200 -12.49 20.94 10.71
N GLY A 201 -12.30 22.21 10.39
CA GLY A 201 -13.29 23.26 10.67
C GLY A 201 -14.68 23.00 10.09
N GLY A 202 -14.77 22.33 8.93
CA GLY A 202 -16.04 21.98 8.27
C GLY A 202 -16.86 20.89 8.98
N LEU A 203 -16.23 20.00 9.76
CA LEU A 203 -16.93 18.90 10.46
C LEU A 203 -17.93 19.44 11.48
N SER A 204 -19.09 18.79 11.62
CA SER A 204 -20.08 19.18 12.62
C SER A 204 -19.53 19.01 14.04
N PRO A 205 -20.10 19.71 15.05
CA PRO A 205 -19.79 19.49 16.45
C PRO A 205 -19.81 18.00 16.85
N ARG A 206 -20.80 17.25 16.33
CA ARG A 206 -20.98 15.82 16.58
C ARG A 206 -19.87 14.96 16.00
N THR A 207 -19.60 15.07 14.68
CA THR A 207 -18.51 14.32 14.03
C THR A 207 -17.15 14.65 14.65
N ARG A 208 -16.91 15.94 14.95
CA ARG A 208 -15.67 16.42 15.55
C ARG A 208 -15.45 15.88 16.95
N ASN A 209 -16.48 15.90 17.81
CA ASN A 209 -16.41 15.34 19.16
C ASN A 209 -16.20 13.81 19.13
N ALA A 210 -16.85 13.09 18.20
CA ALA A 210 -16.64 11.65 18.05
C ALA A 210 -15.21 11.30 17.61
N GLN A 211 -14.63 12.08 16.69
CA GLN A 211 -13.22 11.94 16.27
C GLN A 211 -12.23 12.26 17.41
N VAL A 212 -12.51 13.30 18.23
CA VAL A 212 -11.70 13.62 19.40
C VAL A 212 -11.85 12.56 20.51
N ALA A 213 -13.04 12.00 20.73
CA ALA A 213 -13.27 10.94 21.71
C ALA A 213 -12.54 9.63 21.35
N MET A 214 -12.50 9.28 20.06
CA MET A 214 -11.71 8.17 19.52
C MET A 214 -10.22 8.35 19.79
N TYR A 215 -9.67 9.54 19.51
CA TYR A 215 -8.29 9.87 19.88
C TYR A 215 -8.07 9.83 21.40
N GLN A 216 -8.95 10.46 22.19
CA GLN A 216 -8.81 10.51 23.66
C GLN A 216 -8.89 9.14 24.34
N SER A 217 -9.79 8.26 23.90
CA SER A 217 -9.85 6.87 24.38
C SER A 217 -8.61 6.04 24.01
N GLY A 218 -7.81 6.50 23.04
CA GLY A 218 -6.66 5.79 22.49
C GLY A 218 -7.06 4.65 21.54
N GLU A 219 -8.21 4.77 20.88
CA GLU A 219 -8.54 3.95 19.70
C GLU A 219 -7.62 4.29 18.51
N VAL A 220 -7.14 5.54 18.45
CA VAL A 220 -6.06 5.99 17.57
C VAL A 220 -5.05 6.84 18.36
N ASP A 221 -3.76 6.69 18.07
CA ASP A 221 -2.68 7.47 18.71
C ASP A 221 -2.39 8.81 18.03
N PHE A 222 -2.94 9.02 16.84
CA PHE A 222 -2.64 10.15 15.97
C PHE A 222 -3.90 10.92 15.60
N LEU A 223 -3.77 12.23 15.54
CA LEU A 223 -4.80 13.16 15.08
C LEU A 223 -4.25 13.92 13.88
N VAL A 224 -5.00 14.04 12.79
CA VAL A 224 -4.67 14.92 11.67
C VAL A 224 -5.74 15.99 11.57
N ALA A 225 -5.33 17.26 11.51
CA ALA A 225 -6.27 18.36 11.65
C ALA A 225 -5.89 19.66 10.93
N THR A 226 -6.87 20.57 10.84
CA THR A 226 -6.61 21.98 10.52
C THR A 226 -6.36 22.81 11.78
N ASP A 227 -6.11 24.11 11.59
CA ASP A 227 -6.18 25.16 12.62
C ASP A 227 -7.37 25.09 13.60
N ALA A 228 -8.44 24.37 13.26
CA ALA A 228 -9.55 24.03 14.14
C ALA A 228 -9.14 23.37 15.48
N ILE A 229 -7.95 22.76 15.60
CA ILE A 229 -7.44 22.29 16.92
C ILE A 229 -6.88 23.43 17.79
N GLY A 230 -6.45 24.54 17.17
CA GLY A 230 -5.94 25.72 17.87
C GLY A 230 -7.01 26.44 18.71
N MET A 231 -8.30 26.10 18.54
CA MET A 231 -9.42 26.73 19.22
C MET A 231 -10.51 25.73 19.63
N GLY A 232 -10.88 25.69 20.90
CA GLY A 232 -12.14 25.11 21.38
C GLY A 232 -12.31 23.58 21.29
N LEU A 233 -11.21 22.82 21.39
CA LEU A 233 -11.26 21.38 21.64
C LEU A 233 -10.42 21.00 22.86
N ASN A 234 -11.01 20.18 23.73
CA ASN A 234 -10.38 19.60 24.92
C ASN A 234 -9.77 18.24 24.56
N MET A 235 -8.48 18.26 24.22
CA MET A 235 -7.69 17.08 23.86
C MET A 235 -6.31 17.13 24.52
N ASP A 236 -5.80 15.96 24.91
CA ASP A 236 -4.48 15.80 25.53
C ASP A 236 -3.48 15.38 24.45
N VAL A 237 -2.72 16.35 23.93
CA VAL A 237 -1.73 16.17 22.86
C VAL A 237 -0.34 16.34 23.45
N ASP A 238 0.57 15.40 23.17
CA ASP A 238 1.96 15.45 23.68
C ASP A 238 2.90 16.14 22.68
N HIS A 239 2.57 16.05 21.39
CA HIS A 239 3.36 16.61 20.30
C HIS A 239 2.51 17.22 19.19
N VAL A 240 2.89 18.40 18.68
CA VAL A 240 2.27 19.03 17.51
C VAL A 240 3.27 19.09 16.35
N ALA A 241 2.93 18.47 15.22
CA ALA A 241 3.74 18.48 14.01
C ALA A 241 3.08 19.33 12.91
N PHE A 242 3.76 20.36 12.43
CA PHE A 242 3.30 21.15 11.28
C PHE A 242 3.68 20.46 9.98
N ALA A 243 2.69 20.00 9.22
CA ALA A 243 2.88 19.44 7.88
C ALA A 243 2.80 20.49 6.76
N GLN A 244 2.39 21.71 7.11
CA GLN A 244 2.37 22.88 6.23
C GLN A 244 2.66 24.13 7.08
N GLN A 245 3.15 25.20 6.47
CA GLN A 245 3.38 26.50 7.11
C GLN A 245 2.54 27.63 6.50
N ARG A 246 1.85 27.33 5.38
CA ARG A 246 1.03 28.26 4.60
C ARG A 246 -0.44 27.89 4.69
N LYS A 247 -1.30 28.90 4.79
CA LYS A 247 -2.77 28.74 4.69
C LYS A 247 -3.39 29.71 3.69
N PHE A 248 -4.56 29.36 3.18
CA PHE A 248 -5.42 30.26 2.43
C PHE A 248 -6.26 31.10 3.41
N ASP A 249 -6.18 32.43 3.31
CA ASP A 249 -6.90 33.37 4.19
C ASP A 249 -8.23 33.88 3.59
N GLY A 250 -8.80 33.14 2.64
CA GLY A 250 -9.94 33.58 1.83
C GLY A 250 -9.56 34.44 0.63
N ARG A 251 -8.32 34.97 0.58
CA ARG A 251 -7.85 35.82 -0.53
C ARG A 251 -6.54 35.33 -1.15
N ARG A 252 -5.59 34.84 -0.35
CA ARG A 252 -4.27 34.39 -0.82
C ARG A 252 -3.66 33.31 0.08
N HIS A 253 -2.69 32.57 -0.47
CA HIS A 253 -1.85 31.66 0.31
C HIS A 253 -0.68 32.40 0.96
N ARG A 254 -0.79 32.67 2.26
CA ARG A 254 0.26 33.31 3.09
C ARG A 254 0.86 32.34 4.11
N GLU A 255 2.04 32.66 4.61
CA GLU A 255 2.59 32.02 5.81
C GLU A 255 1.69 32.30 7.03
N LEU A 256 1.74 31.38 7.99
CA LEU A 256 1.17 31.56 9.33
C LEU A 256 1.96 32.62 10.11
N THR A 257 1.30 33.35 10.98
CA THR A 257 2.00 34.25 11.92
C THR A 257 2.59 33.44 13.09
N PRO A 258 3.62 33.94 13.79
CA PRO A 258 4.16 33.30 14.99
C PRO A 258 3.09 33.01 16.05
N ALA A 259 2.11 33.92 16.20
CA ALA A 259 0.98 33.76 17.12
C ALA A 259 0.00 32.64 16.67
N GLU A 260 -0.25 32.49 15.37
CA GLU A 260 -1.07 31.38 14.84
C GLU A 260 -0.37 30.02 15.06
N LEU A 261 0.94 29.97 14.80
CA LEU A 261 1.77 28.79 15.09
C LEU A 261 1.75 28.45 16.58
N ALA A 262 2.00 29.41 17.46
CA ALA A 262 2.00 29.19 18.91
C ALA A 262 0.62 28.82 19.48
N GLN A 263 -0.47 29.28 18.88
CA GLN A 263 -1.82 28.88 19.28
C GLN A 263 -2.11 27.41 18.97
N ILE A 264 -1.54 26.87 17.90
CA ILE A 264 -1.64 25.47 17.50
C ILE A 264 -0.61 24.62 18.27
N ALA A 265 0.66 25.01 18.28
CA ALA A 265 1.75 24.34 19.00
C ALA A 265 1.49 24.28 20.52
N GLY A 266 0.92 25.35 21.08
CA GLY A 266 0.54 25.44 22.49
C GLY A 266 -0.62 24.52 22.91
N ARG A 267 -1.18 23.72 21.99
CA ARG A 267 -2.05 22.56 22.30
C ARG A 267 -1.24 21.34 22.76
N ALA A 268 0.06 21.27 22.46
CA ALA A 268 0.95 20.29 23.04
C ALA A 268 1.25 20.62 24.51
N GLY A 269 1.19 19.61 25.37
CA GLY A 269 1.38 19.75 26.81
C GLY A 269 0.16 20.38 27.49
N ARG A 270 -0.15 19.91 28.70
CA ARG A 270 -1.36 20.33 29.43
C ARG A 270 -1.18 20.23 30.94
N HIS A 271 -1.76 21.19 31.67
CA HIS A 271 -1.51 21.36 33.10
C HIS A 271 0.01 21.41 33.36
N LYS A 272 0.57 20.43 34.08
CA LYS A 272 2.00 20.32 34.41
C LYS A 272 2.79 19.42 33.45
N ASN A 273 2.16 18.84 32.42
CA ASN A 273 2.83 18.02 31.44
C ASN A 273 3.40 18.92 30.33
N ASP A 274 4.69 18.82 30.09
CA ASP A 274 5.38 19.55 29.02
C ASP A 274 4.92 19.07 27.65
N GLY A 275 4.91 20.00 26.69
CA GLY A 275 4.56 19.74 25.30
C GLY A 275 5.79 19.82 24.40
N SER A 276 5.67 19.26 23.21
CA SER A 276 6.66 19.49 22.16
C SER A 276 6.02 19.86 20.82
N PHE A 277 6.78 20.54 19.97
CA PHE A 277 6.34 20.87 18.62
C PHE A 277 7.48 20.69 17.61
N GLY A 278 7.12 20.49 16.35
CA GLY A 278 8.05 20.19 15.27
C GLY A 278 7.42 20.42 13.90
N VAL A 279 8.19 20.17 12.86
CA VAL A 279 7.70 20.13 11.47
C VAL A 279 7.82 18.71 10.92
N THR A 280 7.04 18.38 9.87
CA THR A 280 7.27 17.12 9.16
C THR A 280 8.52 17.21 8.28
N ALA A 281 9.18 16.08 8.01
CA ALA A 281 10.48 16.03 7.34
C ALA A 281 10.50 16.51 5.87
N ASP A 282 9.34 16.77 5.29
CA ASP A 282 9.11 17.36 3.97
C ASP A 282 9.00 18.90 3.99
N GLN A 283 8.89 19.51 5.18
CA GLN A 283 8.79 20.96 5.35
C GLN A 283 10.15 21.60 5.66
N ALA A 284 10.26 22.90 5.40
CA ALA A 284 11.40 23.71 5.85
C ALA A 284 11.45 23.74 7.39
N LEU A 285 12.64 23.86 7.97
CA LEU A 285 12.78 24.15 9.40
C LEU A 285 12.31 25.58 9.69
N PHE A 286 11.78 25.81 10.89
CA PHE A 286 11.60 27.17 11.40
C PHE A 286 12.96 27.79 11.73
N ASP A 287 13.07 29.10 11.52
CA ASP A 287 14.23 29.87 11.96
C ASP A 287 14.32 29.91 13.50
N GLU A 288 15.53 30.03 14.04
CA GLU A 288 15.77 30.00 15.50
C GLU A 288 15.00 31.11 16.25
N GLU A 289 14.84 32.28 15.64
CA GLU A 289 14.02 33.39 16.19
C GLU A 289 12.53 32.99 16.30
N LEU A 290 11.97 32.36 15.27
CA LEU A 290 10.58 31.90 15.28
C LEU A 290 10.35 30.79 16.31
N VAL A 291 11.31 29.88 16.47
CA VAL A 291 11.28 28.86 17.52
C VAL A 291 11.28 29.53 18.90
N ALA A 292 12.20 30.46 19.15
CA ALA A 292 12.29 31.18 20.42
C ALA A 292 11.03 32.00 20.74
N GLN A 293 10.39 32.63 19.74
CA GLN A 293 9.10 33.32 19.92
C GLN A 293 8.00 32.34 20.37
N ILE A 294 7.92 31.14 19.78
CA ILE A 294 6.91 30.13 20.12
C ILE A 294 7.16 29.52 21.52
N GLU A 295 8.41 29.21 21.88
CA GLU A 295 8.76 28.64 23.18
C GLU A 295 8.53 29.64 24.33
N ASN A 296 8.96 30.90 24.16
CA ASN A 296 8.84 31.95 25.18
C ASN A 296 7.47 32.67 25.18
N HIS A 297 6.62 32.41 24.18
CA HIS A 297 5.33 33.08 23.97
C HIS A 297 5.43 34.60 23.78
N GLU A 298 6.51 35.05 23.13
CA GLU A 298 6.78 36.46 22.83
C GLU A 298 6.40 36.78 21.37
N PHE A 299 5.41 37.66 21.17
CA PHE A 299 4.86 37.99 19.86
C PHE A 299 4.56 39.48 19.74
N ASP A 300 4.52 39.96 18.49
CA ASP A 300 4.13 41.33 18.15
C ASP A 300 2.75 41.71 18.77
N PRO A 301 2.65 42.87 19.45
CA PRO A 301 1.37 43.39 19.92
C PRO A 301 0.38 43.67 18.79
N ILE A 302 -0.89 43.38 19.03
CA ILE A 302 -1.97 43.68 18.09
C ILE A 302 -2.12 45.20 17.98
N LYS A 303 -2.01 45.73 16.75
CA LYS A 303 -1.96 47.17 16.47
C LYS A 303 -3.34 47.81 16.27
N SER A 304 -4.34 47.03 15.86
CA SER A 304 -5.71 47.48 15.64
C SER A 304 -6.72 46.35 15.81
N LEU A 305 -7.89 46.65 16.36
CA LEU A 305 -9.04 45.76 16.40
C LEU A 305 -10.02 46.08 15.26
N MET A 306 -10.68 45.08 14.70
CA MET A 306 -11.75 45.29 13.72
C MET A 306 -12.96 45.89 14.41
N TRP A 307 -13.57 46.91 13.80
CA TRP A 307 -14.69 47.65 14.34
C TRP A 307 -15.76 47.87 13.26
N ARG A 308 -17.02 47.76 13.68
CA ARG A 308 -18.21 48.09 12.91
C ARG A 308 -19.09 48.93 13.83
N ASN A 309 -19.81 49.91 13.29
CA ASN A 309 -20.71 50.73 14.09
C ASN A 309 -21.82 49.88 14.75
N PRO A 310 -22.00 49.92 16.08
CA PRO A 310 -23.09 49.21 16.74
C PRO A 310 -24.44 49.98 16.67
N ASN A 311 -24.41 51.30 16.42
CA ASN A 311 -25.60 52.15 16.37
C ASN A 311 -26.09 52.30 14.92
N LEU A 312 -26.78 51.27 14.44
CA LEU A 312 -27.29 51.19 13.07
C LEU A 312 -28.59 52.00 12.88
N ASP A 313 -28.70 52.69 11.76
CA ASP A 313 -29.88 53.46 11.37
C ASP A 313 -30.77 52.61 10.44
N PHE A 314 -31.98 52.30 10.87
CA PHE A 314 -32.92 51.47 10.09
C PHE A 314 -33.99 52.29 9.36
N SER A 315 -33.93 53.63 9.40
CA SER A 315 -34.96 54.51 8.82
C SER A 315 -35.17 54.31 7.31
N THR A 316 -34.08 54.05 6.58
CA THR A 316 -34.07 53.72 5.15
C THR A 316 -32.90 52.79 4.82
N LEU A 317 -32.99 52.04 3.73
CA LEU A 317 -31.89 51.16 3.28
C LEU A 317 -30.57 51.92 3.00
N PRO A 318 -30.56 53.12 2.36
CA PRO A 318 -29.36 53.93 2.25
C PRO A 318 -28.80 54.38 3.61
N ALA A 319 -29.65 54.76 4.57
CA ALA A 319 -29.20 55.15 5.91
C ALA A 319 -28.54 53.99 6.65
N LEU A 320 -29.07 52.77 6.52
CA LEU A 320 -28.46 51.55 7.06
C LEU A 320 -27.05 51.34 6.50
N ILE A 321 -26.89 51.38 5.17
CA ILE A 321 -25.59 51.22 4.50
C ILE A 321 -24.59 52.30 4.97
N ILE A 322 -25.00 53.57 5.00
CA ILE A 322 -24.17 54.68 5.51
C ILE A 322 -23.77 54.45 6.98
N SER A 323 -24.69 53.96 7.81
CA SER A 323 -24.41 53.68 9.23
C SER A 323 -23.46 52.50 9.42
N LEU A 324 -23.51 51.48 8.56
CA LEU A 324 -22.60 50.32 8.55
C LEU A 324 -21.19 50.67 8.05
N GLU A 325 -21.08 51.58 7.08
CA GLU A 325 -19.81 51.95 6.45
C GLU A 325 -18.97 52.98 7.23
N GLN A 326 -19.47 53.49 8.36
CA GLN A 326 -18.80 54.52 9.16
C GLN A 326 -17.31 54.20 9.44
N PRO A 327 -16.42 55.21 9.43
CA PRO A 327 -15.02 55.03 9.80
C PRO A 327 -14.88 54.74 11.29
N ALA A 328 -13.81 54.03 11.67
CA ALA A 328 -13.52 53.72 13.06
C ALA A 328 -13.28 55.01 13.88
N PRO A 329 -13.92 55.19 15.05
CA PRO A 329 -14.02 56.49 15.70
C PRO A 329 -12.78 56.93 16.48
N ARG A 330 -11.78 56.06 16.66
CA ARG A 330 -10.55 56.37 17.42
C ARG A 330 -9.36 55.48 17.01
N PRO A 331 -8.11 55.94 17.23
CA PRO A 331 -6.91 55.14 17.02
C PRO A 331 -6.96 53.79 17.74
N GLY A 332 -6.34 52.76 17.15
CA GLY A 332 -6.41 51.38 17.62
C GLY A 332 -7.67 50.63 17.16
N LEU A 333 -8.64 51.29 16.53
CA LEU A 333 -9.75 50.63 15.84
C LEU A 333 -9.57 50.80 14.32
N ALA A 334 -9.85 49.74 13.56
CA ALA A 334 -9.86 49.72 12.10
C ALA A 334 -11.25 49.29 11.61
N ARG A 335 -11.76 49.88 10.53
CA ARG A 335 -13.05 49.46 9.97
C ARG A 335 -12.95 48.00 9.52
N ALA A 336 -13.88 47.17 9.98
CA ALA A 336 -13.95 45.77 9.57
C ALA A 336 -14.08 45.68 8.04
N PRO A 337 -13.39 44.71 7.40
CA PRO A 337 -13.64 44.36 6.02
C PRO A 337 -15.12 44.06 5.73
N MET A 338 -15.50 44.15 4.46
CA MET A 338 -16.85 43.86 3.99
C MET A 338 -17.11 42.34 4.08
N ALA A 339 -17.69 41.90 5.19
CA ALA A 339 -18.10 40.51 5.41
C ALA A 339 -19.33 40.15 4.57
N ASP A 340 -19.70 38.87 4.56
CA ASP A 340 -20.71 38.31 3.66
C ASP A 340 -22.10 38.91 3.86
N ASP A 341 -22.43 39.33 5.08
CA ASP A 341 -23.67 40.02 5.42
C ASP A 341 -23.81 41.38 4.69
N MET A 342 -22.74 42.17 4.70
CA MET A 342 -22.67 43.44 3.99
C MET A 342 -22.54 43.25 2.46
N GLN A 343 -21.93 42.15 2.01
CA GLN A 343 -21.90 41.80 0.58
C GLN A 343 -23.31 41.45 0.07
N ALA A 344 -24.06 40.60 0.79
CA ALA A 344 -25.45 40.28 0.47
C ALA A 344 -26.33 41.53 0.49
N LEU A 345 -26.24 42.37 1.54
CA LEU A 345 -27.01 43.62 1.62
C LEU A 345 -26.72 44.56 0.44
N ASN A 346 -25.45 44.74 0.05
CA ASN A 346 -25.05 45.60 -1.06
C ASN A 346 -25.44 45.08 -2.46
N LEU A 347 -25.69 43.77 -2.60
CA LEU A 347 -26.23 43.17 -3.82
C LEU A 347 -27.75 43.32 -3.86
N LEU A 348 -28.43 42.98 -2.76
CA LEU A 348 -29.87 43.12 -2.59
C LEU A 348 -30.35 44.57 -2.70
N SER A 349 -29.56 45.54 -2.23
CA SER A 349 -29.85 46.98 -2.36
C SER A 349 -29.75 47.51 -3.79
N ARG A 350 -29.39 46.67 -4.76
CA ARG A 350 -29.31 46.98 -6.19
C ARG A 350 -30.31 46.18 -7.01
N ASP A 351 -31.05 45.26 -6.39
CA ASP A 351 -32.08 44.46 -7.03
C ASP A 351 -33.44 45.16 -6.89
N PRO A 352 -34.05 45.66 -8.00
CA PRO A 352 -35.35 46.31 -7.95
C PRO A 352 -36.44 45.46 -7.27
N ALA A 353 -36.43 44.15 -7.49
CA ALA A 353 -37.42 43.24 -6.93
C ALA A 353 -37.37 43.18 -5.39
N ILE A 354 -36.23 43.51 -4.79
CA ILE A 354 -36.04 43.57 -3.34
C ILE A 354 -36.27 44.99 -2.82
N THR A 355 -35.76 46.02 -3.51
CA THR A 355 -35.94 47.41 -3.08
C THR A 355 -37.40 47.85 -3.07
N ASP A 356 -38.20 47.37 -4.03
CA ASP A 356 -39.63 47.71 -4.12
C ASP A 356 -40.45 47.09 -2.97
N LEU A 357 -39.93 46.05 -2.29
CA LEU A 357 -40.55 45.44 -1.11
C LEU A 357 -40.17 46.15 0.21
N VAL A 358 -39.15 47.00 0.21
CA VAL A 358 -38.62 47.72 1.38
C VAL A 358 -39.27 49.11 1.46
N THR A 359 -40.39 49.22 2.17
CA THR A 359 -41.18 50.47 2.24
C THR A 359 -41.16 51.15 3.61
N SER A 360 -40.67 50.46 4.65
CA SER A 360 -40.68 50.94 6.04
C SER A 360 -39.46 50.47 6.85
N GLU A 361 -39.19 51.10 8.00
CA GLU A 361 -38.10 50.73 8.91
C GLU A 361 -38.11 49.24 9.33
N PRO A 362 -39.26 48.62 9.70
CA PRO A 362 -39.33 47.18 9.95
C PRO A 362 -38.81 46.33 8.79
N ASP A 363 -39.03 46.75 7.54
CA ASP A 363 -38.60 46.02 6.34
C ASP A 363 -37.08 46.11 6.16
N VAL A 364 -36.48 47.27 6.43
CA VAL A 364 -35.02 47.47 6.44
C VAL A 364 -34.38 46.61 7.53
N ARG A 365 -34.98 46.55 8.72
CA ARG A 365 -34.53 45.71 9.84
C ARG A 365 -34.65 44.21 9.52
N LEU A 366 -35.73 43.80 8.85
CA LEU A 366 -35.94 42.43 8.39
C LEU A 366 -34.90 42.04 7.32
N LEU A 367 -34.75 42.86 6.27
CA LEU A 367 -33.77 42.65 5.21
C LEU A 367 -32.35 42.50 5.77
N TRP A 368 -31.97 43.34 6.74
CA TRP A 368 -30.69 43.19 7.43
C TRP A 368 -30.58 41.87 8.21
N SER A 369 -31.63 41.46 8.94
CA SER A 369 -31.62 40.18 9.66
C SER A 369 -31.57 38.96 8.73
N VAL A 370 -32.08 39.06 7.49
CA VAL A 370 -31.99 38.00 6.47
C VAL A 370 -30.61 38.03 5.82
N ALA A 371 -30.04 39.21 5.52
CA ALA A 371 -28.67 39.35 5.03
C ALA A 371 -27.61 38.78 6.00
N GLN A 372 -27.90 38.75 7.30
CA GLN A 372 -27.06 38.11 8.33
C GLN A 372 -27.11 36.57 8.35
N ILE A 373 -27.82 35.89 7.44
CA ILE A 373 -27.72 34.43 7.28
C ILE A 373 -26.28 34.06 6.83
N PRO A 374 -25.52 33.25 7.58
CA PRO A 374 -24.16 32.88 7.19
C PRO A 374 -24.12 31.99 5.95
N ASP A 375 -23.17 32.23 5.04
CA ASP A 375 -22.92 31.29 3.93
C ASP A 375 -22.05 30.11 4.38
N PHE A 376 -22.68 29.12 5.01
CA PHE A 376 -22.02 27.87 5.37
C PHE A 376 -21.45 27.10 4.17
N ARG A 377 -21.95 27.37 2.95
CA ARG A 377 -21.57 26.68 1.71
C ARG A 377 -20.30 27.27 1.08
N LYS A 378 -19.95 28.53 1.42
CA LYS A 378 -18.85 29.31 0.81
C LYS A 378 -19.00 29.41 -0.71
N THR A 379 -20.23 29.69 -1.14
CA THR A 379 -20.61 29.91 -2.54
C THR A 379 -20.16 31.28 -3.05
N MET A 380 -20.40 31.55 -4.33
CA MET A 380 -20.19 32.90 -4.87
C MET A 380 -21.19 33.88 -4.24
N ALA A 381 -20.75 35.09 -3.89
CA ALA A 381 -21.57 36.07 -3.18
C ALA A 381 -22.93 36.37 -3.84
N SER A 382 -23.01 36.29 -5.17
CA SER A 382 -24.27 36.42 -5.93
C SER A 382 -25.26 35.27 -5.70
N GLU A 383 -24.78 34.04 -5.55
CA GLU A 383 -25.61 32.86 -5.30
C GLU A 383 -26.18 32.88 -3.87
N HIS A 384 -25.35 33.24 -2.90
CA HIS A 384 -25.82 33.46 -1.52
C HIS A 384 -26.82 34.63 -1.44
N SER A 385 -26.52 35.75 -2.10
CA SER A 385 -27.44 36.89 -2.18
C SER A 385 -28.78 36.52 -2.80
N SER A 386 -28.82 35.64 -3.81
CA SER A 386 -30.07 35.21 -4.44
C SER A 386 -30.94 34.40 -3.47
N LEU A 387 -30.35 33.46 -2.72
CA LEU A 387 -31.04 32.68 -1.68
C LEU A 387 -31.59 33.58 -0.57
N VAL A 388 -30.77 34.53 -0.10
CA VAL A 388 -31.15 35.51 0.92
C VAL A 388 -32.30 36.40 0.43
N GLY A 389 -32.28 36.81 -0.84
CA GLY A 389 -33.37 37.57 -1.48
C GLY A 389 -34.67 36.77 -1.64
N GLU A 390 -34.58 35.48 -1.97
CA GLU A 390 -35.74 34.58 -2.04
C GLU A 390 -36.40 34.43 -0.65
N ILE A 391 -35.61 34.21 0.41
CA ILE A 391 -36.09 34.15 1.80
C ILE A 391 -36.76 35.48 2.21
N TYR A 392 -36.13 36.62 1.93
CA TYR A 392 -36.72 37.93 2.22
C TYR A 392 -38.04 38.13 1.48
N SER A 393 -38.12 37.70 0.22
CA SER A 393 -39.34 37.79 -0.61
C SER A 393 -40.49 36.98 -0.01
N PHE A 394 -40.25 35.78 0.52
CA PHE A 394 -41.27 35.01 1.22
C PHE A 394 -41.77 35.71 2.49
N LEU A 395 -40.85 36.24 3.31
CA LEU A 395 -41.19 36.97 4.54
C LEU A 395 -41.91 38.31 4.29
N ARG A 396 -42.01 38.74 3.03
CA ARG A 396 -42.76 39.93 2.57
C ARG A 396 -44.07 39.63 1.85
N GLN A 397 -44.38 38.36 1.60
CA GLN A 397 -45.71 37.94 1.11
C GLN A 397 -46.72 37.96 2.27
N ASP A 398 -48.02 37.92 1.95
CA ASP A 398 -49.13 38.05 2.91
C ASP A 398 -49.08 37.06 4.09
N ALA A 399 -48.42 35.91 3.92
CA ALA A 399 -48.25 34.91 4.96
C ALA A 399 -47.17 35.28 6.01
N GLY A 400 -46.20 36.13 5.66
CA GLY A 400 -45.10 36.55 6.55
C GLY A 400 -44.12 35.45 6.98
N VAL A 401 -44.17 34.28 6.33
CA VAL A 401 -43.43 33.06 6.70
C VAL A 401 -42.85 32.38 5.45
N ILE A 402 -41.78 31.60 5.63
CA ILE A 402 -41.21 30.76 4.56
C ILE A 402 -42.17 29.59 4.26
N PRO A 403 -42.58 29.35 2.99
CA PRO A 403 -43.49 28.28 2.64
C PRO A 403 -42.98 26.90 3.07
N THR A 404 -43.82 26.19 3.83
CA THR A 404 -43.50 24.86 4.41
C THR A 404 -43.09 23.83 3.35
N ALA A 405 -43.77 23.81 2.20
CA ALA A 405 -43.44 22.92 1.08
C ALA A 405 -42.07 23.22 0.45
N TRP A 406 -41.68 24.49 0.35
CA TRP A 406 -40.36 24.89 -0.18
C TRP A 406 -39.26 24.50 0.81
N LEU A 407 -39.46 24.78 2.11
CA LEU A 407 -38.48 24.41 3.13
C LEU A 407 -38.30 22.89 3.25
N ASP A 408 -39.37 22.10 3.13
CA ASP A 408 -39.25 20.65 3.10
C ASP A 408 -38.42 20.16 1.91
N GLU A 409 -38.64 20.73 0.72
CA GLU A 409 -37.88 20.35 -0.47
C GLU A 409 -36.37 20.62 -0.28
N GLN A 410 -36.01 21.77 0.27
CA GLN A 410 -34.61 22.12 0.52
C GLN A 410 -33.94 21.20 1.57
N ILE A 411 -34.67 20.81 2.61
CA ILE A 411 -34.20 19.84 3.62
C ILE A 411 -34.11 18.43 3.03
N ALA A 412 -35.11 17.99 2.25
CA ALA A 412 -35.15 16.68 1.61
C ALA A 412 -34.06 16.49 0.55
N ARG A 413 -33.65 17.57 -0.14
CA ARG A 413 -32.45 17.58 -1.02
C ARG A 413 -31.16 17.28 -0.24
N CYS A 414 -31.09 17.63 1.05
CA CYS A 414 -29.95 17.36 1.92
C CYS A 414 -30.00 15.97 2.58
N ASP A 415 -31.19 15.40 2.81
CA ASP A 415 -31.40 14.15 3.55
C ASP A 415 -31.06 12.88 2.75
N ARG A 416 -29.78 12.75 2.40
CA ARG A 416 -29.19 11.61 1.67
C ARG A 416 -27.82 11.29 2.24
N VAL A 417 -27.58 10.03 2.63
CA VAL A 417 -26.36 9.58 3.31
C VAL A 417 -25.33 8.91 2.38
N GLU A 418 -25.65 8.82 1.08
CA GLU A 418 -24.82 8.24 0.03
C GLU A 418 -23.90 9.28 -0.62
N GLY A 419 -22.75 8.86 -1.14
CA GLY A 419 -21.73 9.77 -1.70
C GLY A 419 -20.44 9.78 -0.87
N ASP A 420 -19.38 10.39 -1.38
CA ASP A 420 -18.07 10.47 -0.72
C ASP A 420 -18.02 11.48 0.45
N LEU A 421 -16.85 11.67 1.05
CA LEU A 421 -16.65 12.59 2.17
C LEU A 421 -17.04 14.03 1.80
N ASP A 422 -16.71 14.47 0.58
CA ASP A 422 -16.94 15.84 0.13
C ASP A 422 -18.42 16.07 -0.21
N THR A 423 -19.10 15.07 -0.79
CA THR A 423 -20.55 15.07 -0.97
C THR A 423 -21.28 15.21 0.38
N LEU A 424 -20.87 14.44 1.39
CA LEU A 424 -21.45 14.50 2.73
C LEU A 424 -21.13 15.83 3.43
N SER A 425 -19.90 16.33 3.32
CA SER A 425 -19.48 17.62 3.85
C SER A 425 -20.28 18.78 3.24
N THR A 426 -20.54 18.73 1.92
CA THR A 426 -21.34 19.75 1.21
C THR A 426 -22.80 19.72 1.66
N ARG A 427 -23.44 18.53 1.75
CA ARG A 427 -24.81 18.43 2.30
C ARG A 427 -24.88 18.89 3.76
N LEU A 428 -23.84 18.61 4.55
CA LEU A 428 -23.72 19.05 5.94
C LEU A 428 -23.55 20.58 6.05
N ALA A 429 -22.92 21.23 5.06
CA ALA A 429 -22.91 22.69 4.95
C ALA A 429 -24.29 23.25 4.58
N HIS A 430 -24.98 22.64 3.62
CA HIS A 430 -26.32 23.06 3.19
C HIS A 430 -27.36 22.95 4.33
N ILE A 431 -27.39 21.83 5.07
CA ILE A 431 -28.36 21.67 6.17
C ILE A 431 -28.15 22.67 7.31
N ARG A 432 -26.92 23.18 7.54
CA ARG A 432 -26.67 24.22 8.56
C ARG A 432 -27.35 25.53 8.24
N THR A 433 -27.44 25.92 6.97
CA THR A 433 -28.23 27.10 6.56
C THR A 433 -29.69 26.93 6.99
N TRP A 434 -30.27 25.74 6.76
CA TRP A 434 -31.64 25.43 7.16
C TRP A 434 -31.82 25.30 8.67
N THR A 435 -30.85 24.73 9.41
CA THR A 435 -30.87 24.71 10.88
C THR A 435 -30.75 26.12 11.48
N TYR A 436 -29.99 27.03 10.85
CA TYR A 436 -29.93 28.44 11.27
C TYR A 436 -31.27 29.16 11.01
N VAL A 437 -31.86 28.97 9.83
CA VAL A 437 -33.20 29.50 9.48
C VAL A 437 -34.28 28.94 10.41
N ALA A 438 -34.25 27.64 10.74
CA ALA A 438 -35.20 27.00 11.66
C ALA A 438 -35.15 27.60 13.09
N ASN A 439 -34.01 28.12 13.52
CA ASN A 439 -33.84 28.81 14.81
C ASN A 439 -34.42 30.24 14.82
N ARG A 440 -34.96 30.74 13.69
CA ARG A 440 -35.72 31.99 13.58
C ARG A 440 -37.21 31.69 13.71
N SER A 441 -37.68 31.68 14.97
CA SER A 441 -39.06 31.33 15.32
C SER A 441 -40.12 32.27 14.75
N ASP A 442 -39.71 33.46 14.32
CA ASP A 442 -40.52 34.49 13.69
C ASP A 442 -40.69 34.30 12.16
N TRP A 443 -40.00 33.33 11.54
CA TRP A 443 -39.98 33.14 10.08
C TRP A 443 -40.77 31.91 9.58
N LEU A 444 -41.36 31.12 10.50
CA LEU A 444 -41.92 29.80 10.22
C LEU A 444 -43.23 29.56 10.99
N GLU A 445 -44.17 28.83 10.37
CA GLU A 445 -45.46 28.46 10.98
C GLU A 445 -45.30 27.52 12.19
N ASP A 446 -44.43 26.51 12.07
CA ASP A 446 -44.09 25.56 13.15
C ASP A 446 -42.56 25.49 13.36
N PRO A 447 -41.98 26.43 14.14
CA PRO A 447 -40.55 26.44 14.40
C PRO A 447 -40.03 25.18 15.10
N GLN A 448 -40.85 24.51 15.94
CA GLN A 448 -40.41 23.34 16.68
C GLN A 448 -40.22 22.15 15.74
N HIS A 449 -41.21 21.90 14.87
CA HIS A 449 -41.11 20.85 13.85
C HIS A 449 -39.88 21.04 12.95
N TRP A 450 -39.64 22.25 12.45
CA TRP A 450 -38.52 22.51 11.54
C TRP A 450 -37.16 22.40 12.24
N GLN A 451 -37.04 22.83 13.50
CA GLN A 451 -35.82 22.66 14.30
C GLN A 451 -35.50 21.18 14.54
N GLU A 452 -36.50 20.37 14.88
CA GLU A 452 -36.32 18.92 15.06
C GLU A 452 -35.98 18.22 13.74
N ARG A 453 -36.67 18.57 12.65
CA ARG A 453 -36.47 17.97 11.33
C ARG A 453 -35.09 18.29 10.75
N SER A 454 -34.66 19.56 10.75
CA SER A 454 -33.34 19.95 10.22
C SER A 454 -32.20 19.35 11.04
N ARG A 455 -32.33 19.36 12.38
CA ARG A 455 -31.38 18.72 13.30
C ARG A 455 -31.28 17.22 13.07
N THR A 456 -32.40 16.53 12.84
CA THR A 456 -32.42 15.09 12.58
C THR A 456 -31.73 14.72 11.26
N VAL A 457 -31.75 15.63 10.27
CA VAL A 457 -30.94 15.47 9.04
C VAL A 457 -29.46 15.77 9.31
N GLU A 458 -29.14 16.84 10.06
CA GLU A 458 -27.75 17.19 10.42
C GLU A 458 -27.06 16.08 11.24
N ASP A 459 -27.76 15.49 12.22
CA ASP A 459 -27.27 14.38 13.03
C ASP A 459 -27.01 13.12 12.15
N ARG A 460 -27.94 12.77 11.25
CA ARG A 460 -27.76 11.63 10.32
C ARG A 460 -26.60 11.81 9.35
N LEU A 461 -26.46 13.00 8.74
CA LEU A 461 -25.32 13.35 7.88
C LEU A 461 -24.00 13.34 8.66
N SER A 462 -24.01 13.82 9.91
CA SER A 462 -22.83 13.83 10.80
C SER A 462 -22.35 12.43 11.16
N ASP A 463 -23.28 11.52 11.46
CA ASP A 463 -22.98 10.12 11.78
C ASP A 463 -22.52 9.35 10.54
N ALA A 464 -23.15 9.56 9.37
CA ALA A 464 -22.69 9.00 8.10
C ALA A 464 -21.26 9.46 7.76
N LEU A 465 -20.97 10.77 7.91
CA LEU A 465 -19.64 11.32 7.71
C LEU A 465 -18.62 10.74 8.71
N HIS A 466 -18.99 10.59 10.00
CA HIS A 466 -18.14 9.95 10.99
C HIS A 466 -17.82 8.49 10.63
N MET A 467 -18.83 7.71 10.21
CA MET A 467 -18.66 6.32 9.79
C MET A 467 -17.77 6.20 8.54
N LYS A 468 -17.86 7.15 7.59
CA LYS A 468 -16.96 7.20 6.43
C LYS A 468 -15.52 7.54 6.82
N LEU A 469 -15.31 8.56 7.65
CA LEU A 469 -13.98 8.88 8.18
C LEU A 469 -13.37 7.69 8.91
N MET A 470 -14.16 6.97 9.72
CA MET A 470 -13.74 5.72 10.38
C MET A 470 -13.35 4.62 9.39
N GLY A 471 -14.22 4.33 8.41
CA GLY A 471 -13.95 3.28 7.41
C GLY A 471 -12.76 3.58 6.51
N GLN A 472 -12.44 4.85 6.29
CA GLN A 472 -11.33 5.28 5.45
C GLN A 472 -10.01 5.45 6.22
N PHE A 473 -10.03 5.97 7.46
CA PHE A 473 -8.83 6.39 8.19
C PHE A 473 -8.46 5.54 9.42
N VAL A 474 -9.22 4.49 9.75
CA VAL A 474 -8.94 3.59 10.89
C VAL A 474 -9.04 2.11 10.50
N ASP A 475 -7.96 1.36 10.72
CA ASP A 475 -7.98 -0.11 10.63
C ASP A 475 -8.42 -0.71 11.98
N LYS A 476 -9.60 -1.32 11.97
CA LYS A 476 -10.26 -1.91 13.15
C LYS A 476 -9.47 -3.09 13.73
N ASN A 477 -8.69 -3.81 12.92
CA ASN A 477 -7.96 -4.98 13.38
C ASN A 477 -6.68 -4.56 14.12
N SER A 478 -5.95 -3.58 13.59
CA SER A 478 -4.73 -3.07 14.24
C SER A 478 -5.02 -2.28 15.52
N SER A 479 -6.10 -1.49 15.55
CA SER A 479 -6.55 -0.72 16.74
C SER A 479 -7.05 -1.63 17.88
N ALA A 480 -7.79 -2.70 17.58
CA ALA A 480 -8.21 -3.69 18.59
C ALA A 480 -7.02 -4.45 19.20
N LEU A 481 -6.05 -4.86 18.36
CA LEU A 481 -4.81 -5.50 18.81
C LEU A 481 -4.00 -4.56 19.74
N MET A 482 -3.80 -3.30 19.32
CA MET A 482 -3.11 -2.27 20.11
C MET A 482 -3.79 -1.96 21.44
N ARG A 483 -5.12 -2.11 21.53
CA ARG A 483 -5.89 -1.95 22.78
C ARG A 483 -5.63 -3.08 23.77
N ARG A 484 -5.56 -4.34 23.33
CA ARG A 484 -5.24 -5.50 24.21
C ARG A 484 -3.78 -5.54 24.65
N LEU A 485 -2.86 -5.02 23.83
CA LEU A 485 -1.44 -4.87 24.17
C LEU A 485 -1.15 -3.72 25.16
N LYS A 486 -2.16 -2.93 25.52
CA LYS A 486 -2.01 -1.76 26.39
C LYS A 486 -2.09 -2.19 27.87
N GLY A 487 -0.93 -2.44 28.48
CA GLY A 487 -0.79 -2.69 29.93
C GLY A 487 -0.37 -4.10 30.33
N GLN A 488 -0.06 -4.99 29.38
CA GLN A 488 0.60 -6.27 29.64
C GLN A 488 2.03 -6.22 29.10
N GLU A 489 3.01 -6.19 30.00
CA GLU A 489 4.44 -6.22 29.61
C GLU A 489 4.89 -7.64 29.20
N ASP A 490 4.24 -8.68 29.75
CA ASP A 490 4.38 -10.08 29.34
C ASP A 490 3.09 -10.58 28.66
N VAL A 491 3.04 -10.51 27.33
CA VAL A 491 2.00 -11.18 26.52
C VAL A 491 2.60 -12.45 25.93
N ALA A 492 2.16 -13.61 26.41
CA ALA A 492 2.58 -14.89 25.84
C ALA A 492 1.88 -15.15 24.50
N ALA A 493 2.60 -15.80 23.58
CA ALA A 493 2.01 -16.39 22.39
C ALA A 493 1.79 -17.90 22.63
N GLU A 494 0.72 -18.45 22.06
CA GLU A 494 0.37 -19.87 22.14
C GLU A 494 0.39 -20.48 20.73
N ILE A 495 0.65 -21.77 20.64
CA ILE A 495 0.66 -22.52 19.37
C ILE A 495 -0.33 -23.66 19.50
N GLU A 496 -1.37 -23.65 18.67
CA GLU A 496 -2.35 -24.72 18.61
C GLU A 496 -1.80 -25.98 17.92
N PRO A 497 -2.39 -27.17 18.16
CA PRO A 497 -1.95 -28.44 17.55
C PRO A 497 -2.00 -28.47 16.01
N ASN A 498 -2.84 -27.63 15.40
CA ASN A 498 -2.93 -27.41 13.94
C ASN A 498 -1.74 -26.61 13.36
N GLY A 499 -0.88 -26.04 14.22
CA GLY A 499 0.24 -25.18 13.87
C GLY A 499 -0.07 -23.68 13.89
N ASP A 500 -1.27 -23.27 14.28
CA ASP A 500 -1.71 -21.88 14.28
C ASP A 500 -1.13 -21.15 15.49
N LEU A 501 -0.60 -19.94 15.25
CA LEU A 501 0.06 -19.10 16.24
C LEU A 501 -0.92 -18.03 16.71
N LEU A 502 -1.23 -18.03 18.01
CA LEU A 502 -2.19 -17.15 18.64
C LEU A 502 -1.48 -16.22 19.63
N VAL A 503 -1.97 -14.98 19.76
CA VAL A 503 -1.55 -14.03 20.81
C VAL A 503 -2.79 -13.47 21.45
N ALA A 504 -2.97 -13.70 22.75
CA ALA A 504 -4.18 -13.32 23.49
C ALA A 504 -5.50 -13.73 22.78
N GLY A 505 -5.50 -14.91 22.14
CA GLY A 505 -6.63 -15.47 21.39
C GLY A 505 -6.80 -14.99 19.93
N GLU A 506 -5.94 -14.10 19.42
CA GLU A 506 -5.98 -13.61 18.03
C GLU A 506 -4.97 -14.36 17.14
N TYR A 507 -5.40 -14.78 15.94
CA TYR A 507 -4.59 -15.53 14.98
C TYR A 507 -3.54 -14.65 14.28
N MET A 508 -2.26 -14.93 14.50
CA MET A 508 -1.12 -14.17 13.97
C MET A 508 -0.46 -14.81 12.73
N GLY A 509 -0.75 -16.07 12.45
CA GLY A 509 -0.16 -16.85 11.35
C GLY A 509 -0.04 -18.33 11.71
N ARG A 510 0.67 -19.11 10.88
CA ARG A 510 0.80 -20.56 11.02
C ARG A 510 2.22 -21.06 10.80
N ILE A 511 2.66 -22.05 11.58
CA ILE A 511 3.97 -22.69 11.41
C ILE A 511 3.84 -23.91 10.49
N ASN A 512 4.14 -23.72 9.21
CA ASN A 512 4.17 -24.78 8.20
C ASN A 512 5.59 -25.34 8.07
N GLY A 513 5.81 -26.58 8.52
CA GLY A 513 7.14 -27.21 8.58
C GLY A 513 8.11 -26.40 9.45
N LEU A 514 9.11 -25.79 8.81
CA LEU A 514 10.11 -24.90 9.42
C LEU A 514 9.95 -23.42 9.01
N ARG A 515 8.77 -23.02 8.51
CA ARG A 515 8.44 -21.65 8.07
C ARG A 515 7.26 -21.08 8.85
N ILE A 516 7.22 -19.76 8.95
CA ILE A 516 6.10 -19.01 9.52
C ILE A 516 5.32 -18.36 8.37
N GLU A 517 4.15 -18.89 8.06
CA GLU A 517 3.21 -18.31 7.11
C GLU A 517 2.37 -17.26 7.85
N ARG A 518 2.69 -15.98 7.65
CA ARG A 518 2.00 -14.84 8.27
C ARG A 518 0.78 -14.45 7.42
N ASP A 519 -0.33 -14.09 8.04
CA ASP A 519 -1.51 -13.63 7.30
C ASP A 519 -1.18 -12.34 6.51
N PRO A 520 -1.33 -12.30 5.17
CA PRO A 520 -1.11 -11.09 4.38
C PRO A 520 -2.03 -9.90 4.76
N ARG A 521 -3.15 -10.14 5.47
CA ARG A 521 -4.03 -9.11 6.05
C ARG A 521 -3.37 -8.37 7.23
N LEU A 522 -2.39 -8.97 7.89
CA LEU A 522 -1.61 -8.39 9.00
C LEU A 522 -0.34 -7.66 8.54
N LYS A 523 -0.23 -7.29 7.25
CA LYS A 523 0.95 -6.58 6.70
C LYS A 523 1.23 -5.18 7.28
N GLY A 524 0.36 -4.66 8.15
CA GLY A 524 0.56 -3.44 8.94
C GLY A 524 0.80 -3.67 10.45
N ALA A 525 0.94 -4.92 10.92
CA ALA A 525 1.10 -5.20 12.35
C ALA A 525 2.36 -4.52 12.95
N PRO A 526 2.24 -3.81 14.09
CA PRO A 526 3.31 -2.95 14.58
C PRO A 526 4.53 -3.71 15.11
N ALA A 527 5.72 -3.16 14.89
CA ALA A 527 6.93 -3.60 15.57
C ALA A 527 6.85 -3.18 17.06
N GLY A 528 6.70 -4.16 17.96
CA GLY A 528 6.56 -3.95 19.40
C GLY A 528 6.63 -5.28 20.18
N THR A 529 6.36 -5.24 21.49
CA THR A 529 6.49 -6.39 22.41
C THR A 529 5.75 -7.65 21.95
N ALA A 530 4.55 -7.50 21.39
CA ALA A 530 3.78 -8.62 20.81
C ALA A 530 4.56 -9.37 19.72
N ARG A 531 5.25 -8.63 18.85
CA ARG A 531 6.10 -9.20 17.81
C ARG A 531 7.31 -9.91 18.44
N THR A 532 7.92 -9.35 19.47
CA THR A 532 9.04 -10.00 20.19
C THR A 532 8.59 -11.30 20.88
N ALA A 533 7.38 -11.33 21.47
CA ALA A 533 6.81 -12.54 22.06
C ALA A 533 6.49 -13.62 21.01
N VAL A 534 5.92 -13.21 19.87
CA VAL A 534 5.71 -14.06 18.67
C VAL A 534 7.04 -14.61 18.16
N GLU A 535 8.05 -13.76 17.97
CA GLU A 535 9.35 -14.15 17.42
C GLU A 535 10.10 -15.10 18.39
N LYS A 536 10.03 -14.87 19.70
CA LYS A 536 10.58 -15.77 20.73
C LYS A 536 9.88 -17.14 20.71
N THR A 537 8.55 -17.15 20.82
CA THR A 537 7.76 -18.39 20.87
C THR A 537 7.88 -19.20 19.59
N ALA A 538 7.81 -18.54 18.43
CA ALA A 538 8.02 -19.18 17.14
C ALA A 538 9.46 -19.68 16.96
N SER A 539 10.48 -18.94 17.43
CA SER A 539 11.88 -19.41 17.40
C SER A 539 12.08 -20.67 18.24
N ASP A 540 11.51 -20.72 19.45
CA ASP A 540 11.60 -21.89 20.34
C ASP A 540 10.84 -23.10 19.75
N ALA A 541 9.67 -22.88 19.14
CA ALA A 541 8.91 -23.92 18.43
C ALA A 541 9.63 -24.44 17.17
N LEU A 542 10.22 -23.54 16.36
CA LEU A 542 11.06 -23.92 15.22
C LEU A 542 12.30 -24.70 15.67
N ARG A 543 12.93 -24.33 16.78
CA ARG A 543 14.05 -25.08 17.38
C ARG A 543 13.61 -26.48 17.82
N GLY A 544 12.46 -26.60 18.47
CA GLY A 544 11.85 -27.88 18.84
C GLY A 544 11.59 -28.78 17.65
N ARG A 545 10.96 -28.26 16.59
CA ARG A 545 10.73 -28.99 15.32
C ARG A 545 12.04 -29.40 14.63
N ALA A 546 13.04 -28.53 14.62
CA ALA A 546 14.35 -28.85 14.02
C ALA A 546 15.09 -29.94 14.80
N LEU A 547 14.99 -29.98 16.13
CA LEU A 547 15.49 -31.09 16.96
C LEU A 547 14.70 -32.39 16.69
N ALA A 548 13.38 -32.32 16.55
CA ALA A 548 12.56 -33.47 16.20
C ALA A 548 12.93 -34.04 14.81
N ILE A 549 13.18 -33.18 13.82
CA ILE A 549 13.71 -33.57 12.50
C ILE A 549 15.09 -34.22 12.64
N ALA A 550 15.99 -33.65 13.44
CA ALA A 550 17.33 -34.22 13.66
C ALA A 550 17.30 -35.62 14.29
N ALA A 551 16.28 -35.92 15.11
CA ALA A 551 16.08 -37.23 15.75
C ALA A 551 15.12 -38.17 14.98
N ALA A 552 14.47 -37.71 13.92
CA ALA A 552 13.41 -38.47 13.24
C ALA A 552 13.96 -39.73 12.54
N PRO A 553 13.19 -40.84 12.49
CA PRO A 553 13.55 -42.04 11.73
C PRO A 553 13.41 -41.85 10.21
N ASN A 554 13.91 -42.81 9.41
CA ASN A 554 14.02 -42.68 7.94
C ASN A 554 12.67 -42.77 7.19
N ASP A 555 11.64 -43.33 7.81
CA ASP A 555 10.26 -43.43 7.33
C ASP A 555 9.44 -42.15 7.55
N ALA A 556 9.88 -41.28 8.46
CA ALA A 556 9.24 -39.97 8.72
C ALA A 556 9.45 -38.93 7.59
N PHE A 557 10.27 -39.25 6.58
CA PHE A 557 10.61 -38.37 5.47
C PHE A 557 10.18 -38.97 4.12
N SER A 558 9.67 -38.12 3.23
CA SER A 558 9.40 -38.49 1.83
C SER A 558 9.94 -37.45 0.85
N LEU A 559 10.32 -37.87 -0.35
CA LEU A 559 10.77 -36.99 -1.43
C LEU A 559 9.60 -36.79 -2.40
N SER A 560 9.25 -35.55 -2.70
CA SER A 560 8.24 -35.22 -3.71
C SER A 560 8.82 -35.28 -5.12
N ASP A 561 7.93 -35.38 -6.10
CA ASP A 561 8.24 -35.30 -7.53
C ASP A 561 8.89 -33.97 -7.95
N THR A 562 8.79 -32.93 -7.11
CA THR A 562 9.43 -31.60 -7.32
C THR A 562 10.82 -31.48 -6.69
N GLY A 563 11.29 -32.50 -5.97
CA GLY A 563 12.54 -32.46 -5.21
C GLY A 563 12.43 -31.76 -3.85
N ASP A 564 11.22 -31.53 -3.36
CA ASP A 564 10.99 -31.08 -1.99
C ASP A 564 10.93 -32.27 -1.04
N ILE A 565 11.55 -32.14 0.13
CA ILE A 565 11.56 -33.16 1.17
C ILE A 565 10.50 -32.81 2.20
N ILE A 566 9.59 -33.75 2.42
CA ILE A 566 8.38 -33.58 3.23
C ILE A 566 8.55 -34.32 4.57
N TRP A 567 8.12 -33.67 5.64
CA TRP A 567 8.02 -34.21 7.00
C TRP A 567 6.71 -33.69 7.62
N GLN A 568 5.91 -34.57 8.22
CA GLN A 568 4.59 -34.23 8.78
C GLN A 568 3.72 -33.39 7.81
N SER A 569 3.62 -33.81 6.55
CA SER A 569 2.87 -33.15 5.47
C SER A 569 3.34 -31.74 5.07
N ALA A 570 4.49 -31.27 5.57
CA ALA A 570 5.08 -29.97 5.23
C ALA A 570 6.43 -30.12 4.52
N ALA A 571 6.71 -29.26 3.53
CA ALA A 571 8.01 -29.23 2.84
C ALA A 571 9.07 -28.53 3.72
N ILE A 572 10.06 -29.29 4.20
CA ILE A 572 11.08 -28.83 5.16
C ILE A 572 12.46 -28.57 4.53
N ALA A 573 12.76 -29.18 3.38
CA ALA A 573 14.02 -29.00 2.65
C ALA A 573 13.80 -29.16 1.14
N ARG A 574 14.76 -28.69 0.34
CA ARG A 574 14.79 -28.91 -1.10
C ARG A 574 16.10 -29.57 -1.51
N MET A 575 15.98 -30.63 -2.29
CA MET A 575 17.08 -31.33 -2.93
C MET A 575 17.90 -30.38 -3.80
N ARG A 576 19.23 -30.48 -3.71
CA ARG A 576 20.19 -29.78 -4.55
C ARG A 576 21.34 -30.70 -4.97
N PHE A 577 21.99 -30.27 -6.03
CA PHE A 577 23.31 -30.73 -6.46
C PHE A 577 24.22 -29.51 -6.47
N ASN A 578 25.50 -29.72 -6.16
CA ASN A 578 26.55 -28.71 -6.06
C ASN A 578 26.34 -27.69 -4.92
N ASP A 579 27.21 -27.73 -3.91
CA ASP A 579 27.21 -26.79 -2.78
C ASP A 579 27.87 -25.45 -3.13
N GLY A 580 27.40 -24.81 -4.21
CA GLY A 580 27.80 -23.47 -4.65
C GLY A 580 29.06 -23.39 -5.52
N ASP A 581 28.88 -22.85 -6.74
CA ASP A 581 29.85 -22.28 -7.69
C ASP A 581 31.15 -23.01 -8.08
N ASN A 582 31.64 -24.06 -7.39
CA ASN A 582 32.94 -24.67 -7.68
C ASN A 582 32.95 -26.19 -7.92
N ASP A 583 31.87 -26.92 -7.61
CA ASP A 583 31.76 -28.33 -8.04
C ASP A 583 30.88 -28.42 -9.28
N THR A 584 31.52 -28.65 -10.44
CA THR A 584 30.86 -28.98 -11.72
C THR A 584 31.10 -30.45 -12.11
N SER A 585 31.34 -31.33 -11.12
CA SER A 585 31.44 -32.77 -11.34
C SER A 585 30.19 -33.31 -12.04
N PRO A 586 30.34 -34.04 -13.17
CA PRO A 586 29.20 -34.64 -13.86
C PRO A 586 28.54 -35.78 -13.06
N LEU A 587 29.14 -36.16 -11.92
CA LEU A 587 28.64 -37.18 -11.00
C LEU A 587 27.98 -36.60 -9.73
N ALA A 588 27.83 -35.28 -9.63
CA ALA A 588 27.25 -34.62 -8.46
C ALA A 588 25.84 -35.12 -8.07
N TYR A 589 25.09 -35.69 -9.04
CA TYR A 589 23.79 -36.30 -8.78
C TYR A 589 23.83 -37.53 -7.86
N LEU A 590 25.00 -38.16 -7.69
CA LEU A 590 25.24 -39.25 -6.74
C LEU A 590 25.59 -38.74 -5.33
N THR A 591 25.91 -37.46 -5.17
CA THR A 591 26.25 -36.82 -3.88
C THR A 591 25.33 -35.64 -3.56
N PRO A 592 24.00 -35.84 -3.53
CA PRO A 592 23.04 -34.76 -3.31
C PRO A 592 23.17 -34.13 -1.91
N THR A 593 22.73 -32.89 -1.80
CA THR A 593 22.54 -32.17 -0.53
C THR A 593 21.10 -31.70 -0.39
N ALA A 594 20.62 -31.59 0.85
CA ALA A 594 19.28 -31.10 1.15
C ALA A 594 19.38 -29.71 1.78
N ARG A 595 18.99 -28.67 1.05
CA ARG A 595 18.97 -27.30 1.59
C ARG A 595 17.70 -27.07 2.40
N LEU A 596 17.81 -26.75 3.69
CA LEU A 596 16.64 -26.49 4.52
C LEU A 596 15.81 -25.31 4.02
N LEU A 597 14.49 -25.49 4.00
CA LEU A 597 13.49 -24.47 3.71
C LEU A 597 13.04 -23.77 5.00
N ALA A 598 13.98 -23.34 5.84
CA ALA A 598 13.71 -22.71 7.13
C ALA A 598 13.55 -21.17 7.04
N ASP A 599 12.86 -20.59 8.03
CA ASP A 599 12.83 -19.14 8.32
C ASP A 599 14.22 -18.61 8.75
N GLU A 600 14.46 -17.31 8.61
CA GLU A 600 15.71 -16.64 9.04
C GLU A 600 15.91 -16.67 10.56
N MET A 601 14.86 -16.93 11.35
CA MET A 601 14.96 -17.08 12.81
C MET A 601 15.63 -18.39 13.25
N LEU A 602 15.70 -19.41 12.38
CA LEU A 602 16.31 -20.70 12.70
C LEU A 602 17.78 -20.75 12.19
N ASN A 603 18.70 -20.37 13.07
CA ASN A 603 20.14 -20.28 12.79
C ASN A 603 20.99 -21.14 13.74
N GLY A 604 22.26 -21.32 13.37
CA GLY A 604 23.26 -22.02 14.19
C GLY A 604 23.16 -23.55 14.16
N ASP A 605 23.74 -24.18 15.18
CA ASP A 605 23.94 -25.64 15.28
C ASP A 605 22.65 -26.46 15.07
N THR A 606 21.52 -26.05 15.64
CA THR A 606 20.25 -26.79 15.48
C THR A 606 19.79 -26.89 14.02
N ARG A 607 19.98 -25.81 13.24
CA ARG A 607 19.74 -25.82 11.78
C ARG A 607 20.65 -26.82 11.09
N GLN A 608 21.96 -26.76 11.39
CA GLN A 608 22.97 -27.60 10.76
C GLN A 608 22.77 -29.09 11.07
N ARG A 609 22.33 -29.45 12.28
CA ARG A 609 21.97 -30.84 12.64
C ARG A 609 20.78 -31.35 11.83
N ALA A 610 19.71 -30.56 11.72
CA ALA A 610 18.55 -30.92 10.90
C ALA A 610 18.92 -31.04 9.41
N GLU A 611 19.72 -30.11 8.88
CA GLU A 611 20.18 -30.11 7.48
C GLU A 611 21.06 -31.33 7.16
N THR A 612 21.93 -31.70 8.10
CA THR A 612 22.79 -32.89 8.03
C THR A 612 21.97 -34.17 8.09
N ARG A 613 21.00 -34.29 9.00
CA ARG A 613 20.12 -35.46 9.14
C ARG A 613 19.29 -35.70 7.88
N VAL A 614 18.70 -34.64 7.32
CA VAL A 614 17.90 -34.71 6.09
C VAL A 614 18.78 -35.01 4.87
N THR A 615 19.99 -34.43 4.81
CA THR A 615 20.97 -34.76 3.76
C THR A 615 21.44 -36.22 3.84
N GLN A 616 21.67 -36.76 5.05
CA GLN A 616 21.99 -38.17 5.24
C GLN A 616 20.86 -39.07 4.73
N TRP A 617 19.61 -38.81 5.14
CA TRP A 617 18.45 -39.56 4.65
C TRP A 617 18.33 -39.50 3.12
N LEU A 618 18.52 -38.33 2.52
CA LEU A 618 18.46 -38.13 1.07
C LEU A 618 19.51 -38.98 0.34
N ARG A 619 20.74 -39.00 0.87
CA ARG A 619 21.85 -39.83 0.34
C ARG A 619 21.59 -41.32 0.51
N GLU A 620 21.05 -41.76 1.64
CA GLU A 620 20.65 -43.17 1.87
C GLU A 620 19.51 -43.60 0.92
N LYS A 621 18.50 -42.74 0.73
CA LYS A 621 17.39 -42.99 -0.21
C LYS A 621 17.88 -43.12 -1.65
N ILE A 622 18.82 -42.26 -2.06
CA ILE A 622 19.34 -42.22 -3.42
C ILE A 622 20.36 -43.33 -3.68
N SER A 623 21.23 -43.66 -2.72
CA SER A 623 22.13 -44.81 -2.85
C SER A 623 21.37 -46.13 -2.88
N GLY A 624 20.29 -46.28 -2.12
CA GLY A 624 19.41 -47.44 -2.19
C GLY A 624 18.67 -47.56 -3.53
N THR A 625 18.17 -46.44 -4.07
CA THR A 625 17.36 -46.45 -5.31
C THR A 625 18.23 -46.53 -6.58
N LEU A 626 19.36 -45.82 -6.61
CA LEU A 626 20.32 -45.80 -7.73
C LEU A 626 21.49 -46.77 -7.52
N LYS A 627 21.34 -47.78 -6.65
CA LYS A 627 22.38 -48.76 -6.28
C LYS A 627 23.26 -49.24 -7.45
N PRO A 628 22.74 -49.59 -8.65
CA PRO A 628 23.59 -50.01 -9.77
C PRO A 628 24.65 -48.97 -10.20
N LEU A 629 24.35 -47.67 -10.11
CA LEU A 629 25.31 -46.61 -10.43
C LEU A 629 26.37 -46.46 -9.33
N PHE A 630 26.00 -46.61 -8.06
CA PHE A 630 26.97 -46.61 -6.95
C PHE A 630 27.88 -47.83 -6.99
N ASP A 631 27.33 -49.02 -7.25
CA ASP A 631 28.10 -50.26 -7.42
C ASP A 631 29.08 -50.14 -8.61
N LEU A 632 28.67 -49.51 -9.72
CA LEU A 632 29.52 -49.24 -10.89
C LEU A 632 30.59 -48.16 -10.62
N GLN A 633 30.28 -47.13 -9.82
CA GLN A 633 31.22 -46.08 -9.42
C GLN A 633 32.30 -46.60 -8.46
N ALA A 634 31.93 -47.49 -7.54
CA ALA A 634 32.84 -48.11 -6.58
C ALA A 634 33.70 -49.24 -7.16
N ALA A 635 33.49 -49.62 -8.43
CA ALA A 635 34.10 -50.78 -9.07
C ALA A 635 35.63 -50.63 -9.25
N THR A 636 36.40 -51.24 -8.35
CA THR A 636 37.88 -51.25 -8.40
C THR A 636 38.43 -52.25 -9.42
N ASP A 637 37.68 -53.27 -9.83
CA ASP A 637 38.07 -54.36 -10.74
C ASP A 637 37.89 -54.06 -12.24
N LEU A 638 37.50 -52.83 -12.61
CA LEU A 638 37.38 -52.40 -14.01
C LEU A 638 38.70 -51.89 -14.57
N ASP A 639 39.21 -52.51 -15.63
CA ASP A 639 40.50 -52.13 -16.22
C ASP A 639 40.36 -51.22 -17.44
N GLY A 640 41.29 -50.26 -17.57
CA GLY A 640 41.52 -49.44 -18.77
C GLY A 640 40.24 -48.93 -19.46
N LEU A 641 39.94 -49.51 -20.63
CA LEU A 641 38.78 -49.12 -21.45
C LEU A 641 37.42 -49.43 -20.78
N ALA A 642 37.32 -50.47 -19.95
CA ALA A 642 36.07 -50.78 -19.24
C ALA A 642 35.74 -49.67 -18.22
N ARG A 643 36.74 -49.18 -17.47
CA ARG A 643 36.56 -48.04 -16.57
C ARG A 643 36.20 -46.75 -17.31
N GLY A 644 36.75 -46.53 -18.51
CA GLY A 644 36.36 -45.40 -19.37
C GLY A 644 34.90 -45.44 -19.82
N VAL A 645 34.40 -46.62 -20.23
CA VAL A 645 32.99 -46.81 -20.60
C VAL A 645 32.07 -46.71 -19.37
N ALA A 646 32.49 -47.23 -18.21
CA ALA A 646 31.76 -47.06 -16.95
C ALA A 646 31.63 -45.57 -16.57
N PHE A 647 32.70 -44.79 -16.68
CA PHE A 647 32.65 -43.35 -16.41
C PHE A 647 31.65 -42.63 -17.31
N GLN A 648 31.68 -42.84 -18.63
CA GLN A 648 30.71 -42.21 -19.53
C GLN A 648 29.26 -42.68 -19.32
N LEU A 649 29.05 -43.93 -18.89
CA LEU A 649 27.73 -44.38 -18.45
C LEU A 649 27.28 -43.62 -17.19
N LEU A 650 28.17 -43.39 -16.22
CA LEU A 650 27.87 -42.61 -15.02
C LEU A 650 27.56 -41.13 -15.36
N GLU A 651 28.31 -40.49 -16.26
CA GLU A 651 28.01 -39.12 -16.75
C GLU A 651 26.63 -39.04 -17.43
N ASN A 652 26.25 -40.09 -18.19
CA ASN A 652 24.98 -40.19 -18.89
C ASN A 652 23.90 -40.95 -18.09
N LYS A 653 23.99 -40.95 -16.76
CA LYS A 653 22.96 -41.48 -15.83
C LYS A 653 22.53 -42.94 -16.13
N GLY A 654 23.47 -43.73 -16.63
CA GLY A 654 23.30 -45.17 -16.92
C GLY A 654 22.68 -45.52 -18.26
N SER A 655 22.60 -44.57 -19.22
CA SER A 655 22.20 -44.84 -20.61
C SER A 655 23.01 -44.01 -21.62
N LEU A 656 23.72 -44.68 -22.53
CA LEU A 656 24.61 -44.07 -23.50
C LEU A 656 24.29 -44.57 -24.93
N PRO A 657 24.04 -43.68 -25.92
CA PRO A 657 23.88 -44.08 -27.31
C PRO A 657 25.15 -44.75 -27.82
N ARG A 658 24.99 -45.87 -28.54
CA ARG A 658 26.10 -46.67 -29.06
C ARG A 658 26.96 -45.90 -30.07
N ALA A 659 26.32 -45.00 -30.83
CA ALA A 659 26.96 -44.13 -31.81
C ALA A 659 28.07 -43.28 -31.17
N ASP A 660 27.79 -42.70 -30.00
CA ASP A 660 28.64 -41.73 -29.31
C ASP A 660 29.99 -42.33 -28.86
N ILE A 661 30.07 -43.65 -28.69
CA ILE A 661 31.30 -44.38 -28.30
C ILE A 661 31.74 -45.47 -29.27
N THR A 662 31.38 -45.34 -30.56
CA THR A 662 31.69 -46.35 -31.61
C THR A 662 33.17 -46.78 -31.62
N GLU A 663 34.12 -45.83 -31.49
CA GLU A 663 35.56 -46.13 -31.50
C GLU A 663 36.03 -46.88 -30.24
N MET A 664 35.48 -46.56 -29.06
CA MET A 664 35.82 -47.26 -27.82
C MET A 664 35.25 -48.68 -27.83
N LEU A 665 34.03 -48.86 -28.34
CA LEU A 665 33.39 -50.18 -28.43
C LEU A 665 34.07 -51.12 -29.42
N ALA A 666 34.66 -50.58 -30.49
CA ALA A 666 35.47 -51.36 -31.42
C ALA A 666 36.76 -51.91 -30.76
N ARG A 667 37.27 -51.25 -29.72
CA ARG A 667 38.46 -51.66 -28.94
C ARG A 667 38.12 -52.43 -27.66
N LEU A 668 36.85 -52.44 -27.26
CA LEU A 668 36.37 -53.15 -26.07
C LEU A 668 36.11 -54.62 -26.38
N ASP A 669 37.01 -55.50 -25.93
CA ASP A 669 36.94 -56.94 -26.15
C ASP A 669 35.87 -57.66 -25.31
N GLN A 670 35.74 -58.98 -25.48
CA GLN A 670 34.71 -59.77 -24.79
C GLN A 670 34.97 -59.92 -23.27
N PRO A 671 36.22 -60.11 -22.77
CA PRO A 671 36.54 -60.04 -21.35
C PRO A 671 36.13 -58.71 -20.68
N LEU A 672 36.50 -57.55 -21.26
CA LEU A 672 36.16 -56.23 -20.70
C LEU A 672 34.64 -55.96 -20.74
N ARG A 673 33.93 -56.42 -21.79
CA ARG A 673 32.45 -56.44 -21.80
C ARG A 673 31.89 -57.35 -20.71
N GLY A 674 32.58 -58.44 -20.38
CA GLY A 674 32.25 -59.34 -19.28
C GLY A 674 32.30 -58.65 -17.92
N GLN A 675 33.33 -57.84 -17.65
CA GLN A 675 33.43 -57.02 -16.44
C GLN A 675 32.20 -56.10 -16.28
N LEU A 676 31.87 -55.30 -17.29
CA LEU A 676 30.73 -54.37 -17.25
C LEU A 676 29.37 -55.07 -17.09
N ARG A 677 29.19 -56.26 -17.67
CA ARG A 677 27.96 -57.06 -17.50
C ARG A 677 27.74 -57.52 -16.05
N ARG A 678 28.79 -57.73 -15.25
CA ARG A 678 28.66 -58.07 -13.81
C ARG A 678 27.97 -56.96 -13.02
N TYR A 679 28.22 -55.70 -13.41
CA TYR A 679 27.58 -54.51 -12.85
C TYR A 679 26.21 -54.19 -13.51
N GLY A 680 25.63 -55.11 -14.28
CA GLY A 680 24.29 -54.98 -14.85
C GLY A 680 24.19 -54.14 -16.13
N VAL A 681 25.32 -53.77 -16.75
CA VAL A 681 25.34 -53.07 -18.04
C VAL A 681 24.93 -54.02 -19.18
N ARG A 682 23.94 -53.64 -19.98
CA ARG A 682 23.56 -54.31 -21.23
C ARG A 682 24.09 -53.56 -22.44
N PHE A 683 24.55 -54.33 -23.43
CA PHE A 683 25.02 -53.83 -24.71
C PHE A 683 23.96 -54.11 -25.78
N GLY A 684 23.13 -53.11 -26.07
CA GLY A 684 22.15 -53.16 -27.15
C GLY A 684 22.75 -52.91 -28.54
N ALA A 685 21.87 -52.98 -29.53
CA ALA A 685 22.11 -52.54 -30.90
C ALA A 685 22.25 -51.01 -30.98
N TYR A 686 21.41 -50.25 -30.28
CA TYR A 686 21.39 -48.79 -30.37
C TYR A 686 21.94 -48.08 -29.12
N ASN A 687 21.79 -48.67 -27.93
CA ASN A 687 22.18 -48.08 -26.66
C ASN A 687 22.91 -49.08 -25.75
N ILE A 688 23.75 -48.55 -24.87
CA ILE A 688 24.34 -49.28 -23.75
C ILE A 688 23.74 -48.69 -22.50
N TYR A 689 23.05 -49.53 -21.72
CA TYR A 689 22.19 -49.07 -20.65
C TYR A 689 22.10 -50.06 -19.50
N MET A 690 21.62 -49.61 -18.35
CA MET A 690 21.40 -50.45 -17.16
C MET A 690 19.90 -50.68 -16.96
N PRO A 691 19.34 -51.88 -17.26
CA PRO A 691 17.90 -52.13 -17.21
C PRO A 691 17.25 -51.88 -15.84
N ALA A 692 18.03 -52.03 -14.76
CA ALA A 692 17.57 -51.75 -13.41
C ALA A 692 17.15 -50.28 -13.19
N LEU A 693 17.72 -49.34 -13.97
CA LEU A 693 17.42 -47.91 -13.90
C LEU A 693 16.16 -47.52 -14.69
N LEU A 694 15.65 -48.41 -15.56
CA LEU A 694 14.38 -48.21 -16.27
C LEU A 694 13.14 -48.50 -15.40
N LYS A 695 13.33 -48.96 -14.15
CA LYS A 695 12.25 -49.11 -13.18
C LYS A 695 11.72 -47.74 -12.77
N PRO A 696 10.43 -47.60 -12.38
CA PRO A 696 9.81 -46.30 -12.13
C PRO A 696 10.55 -45.42 -11.13
N ALA A 697 10.95 -45.95 -9.97
CA ALA A 697 11.61 -45.15 -8.93
C ALA A 697 13.03 -44.65 -9.32
N PRO A 698 13.94 -45.48 -9.86
CA PRO A 698 15.20 -44.99 -10.41
C PRO A 698 15.02 -43.97 -11.55
N ALA A 699 14.14 -44.25 -12.52
CA ALA A 699 13.90 -43.36 -13.65
C ALA A 699 13.37 -41.99 -13.22
N ALA A 700 12.44 -41.95 -12.25
CA ALA A 700 11.92 -40.71 -11.68
C ALA A 700 13.03 -39.88 -11.00
N ILE A 701 13.90 -40.51 -10.20
CA ILE A 701 15.02 -39.80 -9.54
C ILE A 701 16.03 -39.26 -10.56
N LEU A 702 16.38 -40.03 -11.60
CA LEU A 702 17.32 -39.58 -12.63
C LEU A 702 16.76 -38.46 -13.51
N ALA A 703 15.47 -38.53 -13.83
CA ALA A 703 14.75 -37.46 -14.51
C ALA A 703 14.68 -36.19 -13.66
N LEU A 704 14.31 -36.30 -12.38
CA LEU A 704 14.31 -35.19 -11.41
C LEU A 704 15.72 -34.58 -11.27
N ALA A 705 16.75 -35.42 -11.15
CA ALA A 705 18.13 -34.97 -11.03
C ALA A 705 18.55 -34.09 -12.22
N THR A 706 18.19 -34.53 -13.43
CA THR A 706 18.48 -33.80 -14.67
C THR A 706 17.71 -32.47 -14.76
N MET A 707 16.46 -32.40 -14.28
CA MET A 707 15.69 -31.14 -14.26
C MET A 707 16.31 -30.12 -13.30
N ILE A 708 16.80 -30.55 -12.14
CA ILE A 708 17.45 -29.67 -11.16
C ILE A 708 18.83 -29.20 -11.68
N GLU A 709 19.62 -30.10 -12.29
CA GLU A 709 20.90 -29.74 -12.95
C GLU A 709 20.72 -28.70 -14.06
N ASP A 710 19.71 -28.89 -14.93
CA ASP A 710 19.41 -27.98 -16.05
C ASP A 710 18.76 -26.66 -15.56
N GLY A 711 18.53 -26.47 -14.25
CA GLY A 711 17.92 -25.27 -13.67
C GLY A 711 16.42 -25.10 -14.00
N ARG A 712 15.74 -26.20 -14.34
CA ARG A 712 14.38 -26.20 -14.91
C ARG A 712 13.32 -26.32 -13.82
N ASN A 713 12.10 -25.87 -14.12
CA ASN A 713 11.00 -25.95 -13.17
C ASN A 713 10.39 -27.37 -13.19
N ALA A 714 10.90 -28.24 -12.31
CA ALA A 714 10.45 -29.63 -12.17
C ALA A 714 8.92 -29.76 -12.03
N ALA A 715 8.24 -28.83 -11.33
CA ALA A 715 6.78 -28.88 -11.15
C ALA A 715 5.98 -28.67 -12.45
N ARG A 716 6.57 -28.04 -13.46
CA ARG A 716 6.00 -27.89 -14.80
C ARG A 716 6.40 -29.08 -15.67
N ASP A 717 7.70 -29.31 -15.80
CA ASP A 717 8.27 -30.20 -16.81
C ASP A 717 7.99 -31.69 -16.51
N ILE A 718 7.73 -32.06 -15.25
CA ILE A 718 7.41 -33.45 -14.89
C ILE A 718 6.07 -33.95 -15.45
N ARG A 719 5.13 -33.04 -15.76
CA ARG A 719 3.86 -33.39 -16.39
C ARG A 719 4.03 -33.84 -17.84
N ASN A 720 5.15 -33.46 -18.45
CA ASN A 720 5.47 -33.71 -19.85
C ASN A 720 6.45 -34.90 -20.00
N LEU A 721 6.84 -35.53 -18.87
CA LEU A 721 7.63 -36.76 -18.86
C LEU A 721 6.72 -37.98 -19.11
N PRO A 722 7.23 -39.05 -19.76
CA PRO A 722 6.47 -40.28 -19.95
C PRO A 722 6.06 -40.91 -18.61
N GLY A 723 4.77 -41.25 -18.48
CA GLY A 723 4.25 -41.98 -17.32
C GLY A 723 4.87 -43.38 -17.18
N ALA A 724 4.89 -43.90 -15.95
CA ALA A 724 5.44 -45.22 -15.65
C ALA A 724 4.70 -46.33 -16.43
N GLY A 725 5.47 -47.20 -17.08
CA GLY A 725 4.95 -48.36 -17.82
C GLY A 725 4.72 -48.14 -19.32
N LEU A 726 4.71 -46.90 -19.82
CA LEU A 726 4.54 -46.60 -21.24
C LEU A 726 5.71 -47.13 -22.08
N THR A 727 5.41 -47.68 -23.27
CA THR A 727 6.39 -48.22 -24.23
C THR A 727 6.91 -47.13 -25.17
N SER A 728 6.02 -46.26 -25.65
CA SER A 728 6.38 -45.02 -26.33
C SER A 728 5.35 -43.91 -26.06
N VAL A 729 5.75 -42.65 -26.23
CA VAL A 729 4.88 -41.47 -26.14
C VAL A 729 5.16 -40.50 -27.29
N ALA A 730 4.22 -39.60 -27.59
CA ALA A 730 4.49 -38.45 -28.44
C ALA A 730 5.55 -37.54 -27.78
N ARG A 731 6.43 -36.94 -28.59
CA ARG A 731 7.51 -36.09 -28.09
C ARG A 731 7.02 -34.66 -27.89
N GLU A 732 6.97 -34.24 -26.65
CA GLU A 732 6.81 -32.83 -26.28
C GLU A 732 8.14 -32.06 -26.27
N ASN A 733 8.05 -30.74 -26.09
CA ASN A 733 9.15 -29.75 -26.05
C ASN A 733 10.10 -29.88 -24.82
N LEU A 734 10.52 -31.10 -24.50
CA LEU A 734 11.62 -31.39 -23.58
C LEU A 734 12.92 -31.69 -24.36
N PRO A 735 14.11 -31.30 -23.86
CA PRO A 735 15.39 -31.68 -24.46
C PRO A 735 15.64 -33.19 -24.41
N SER A 736 16.36 -33.71 -25.40
CA SER A 736 16.68 -35.14 -25.51
C SER A 736 17.37 -35.72 -24.27
N ARG A 737 18.15 -34.91 -23.54
CA ARG A 737 18.80 -35.30 -22.26
C ARG A 737 17.77 -35.75 -21.21
N GLN A 738 16.62 -35.07 -21.16
CA GLN A 738 15.56 -35.32 -20.18
C GLN A 738 14.86 -36.66 -20.43
N TYR A 739 14.54 -36.98 -21.69
CA TYR A 739 14.00 -38.28 -22.08
C TYR A 739 15.00 -39.41 -21.79
N ARG A 740 16.29 -39.22 -22.13
CA ARG A 740 17.35 -40.22 -21.86
C ARG A 740 17.49 -40.52 -20.38
N ALA A 741 17.47 -39.49 -19.52
CA ALA A 741 17.53 -39.66 -18.07
C ALA A 741 16.30 -40.40 -17.50
N ALA A 742 15.13 -40.25 -18.12
CA ALA A 742 13.92 -41.01 -17.80
C ALA A 742 13.89 -42.43 -18.41
N GLY A 743 14.93 -42.85 -19.15
CA GLY A 743 15.01 -44.18 -19.75
C GLY A 743 14.38 -44.30 -21.15
N PHE A 744 14.21 -43.18 -21.86
CA PHE A 744 13.61 -43.12 -23.19
C PHE A 744 14.60 -42.61 -24.26
N TYR A 745 14.53 -43.20 -25.46
CA TYR A 745 15.21 -42.76 -26.66
C TYR A 745 14.30 -41.79 -27.44
N PRO A 746 14.65 -40.50 -27.57
CA PRO A 746 13.83 -39.51 -28.27
C PRO A 746 14.10 -39.54 -29.79
N THR A 747 13.06 -39.81 -30.57
CA THR A 747 13.02 -39.60 -32.02
C THR A 747 12.50 -38.18 -32.33
N ARG A 748 12.25 -37.83 -33.60
CA ARG A 748 11.63 -36.55 -33.99
C ARG A 748 10.22 -36.41 -33.43
N ALA A 749 9.37 -37.42 -33.64
CA ALA A 749 7.95 -37.37 -33.30
C ALA A 749 7.60 -38.04 -31.96
N ARG A 750 8.42 -39.00 -31.47
CA ARG A 750 8.11 -39.83 -30.30
C ARG A 750 9.30 -39.97 -29.33
N ALA A 751 9.06 -40.56 -28.18
CA ALA A 751 10.09 -41.04 -27.26
C ALA A 751 9.77 -42.47 -26.86
N ILE A 752 10.74 -43.38 -26.99
CA ILE A 752 10.54 -44.85 -26.89
C ILE A 752 11.35 -45.40 -25.72
N ARG A 753 10.79 -46.27 -24.88
CA ARG A 753 11.51 -46.84 -23.75
C ARG A 753 12.66 -47.73 -24.23
N LEU A 754 13.85 -47.54 -23.66
CA LEU A 754 15.10 -48.11 -24.19
C LEU A 754 15.06 -49.64 -24.35
N ASP A 755 14.47 -50.38 -23.41
CA ASP A 755 14.38 -51.84 -23.50
C ASP A 755 13.35 -52.33 -24.53
N MET A 756 12.34 -51.53 -24.90
CA MET A 756 11.45 -51.86 -26.03
C MET A 756 12.17 -51.64 -27.37
N LEU A 757 12.94 -50.56 -27.48
CA LEU A 757 13.74 -50.26 -28.67
C LEU A 757 14.76 -51.37 -28.96
N GLU A 758 15.39 -51.92 -27.93
CA GLU A 758 16.34 -53.02 -28.08
C GLU A 758 15.63 -54.37 -28.37
N ARG A 759 14.41 -54.60 -27.88
CA ARG A 759 13.59 -55.75 -28.30
C ARG A 759 13.20 -55.68 -29.77
N LEU A 760 12.84 -54.50 -30.27
CA LEU A 760 12.62 -54.28 -31.70
C LEU A 760 13.88 -54.64 -32.51
N ALA A 761 15.06 -54.22 -32.05
CA ALA A 761 16.33 -54.58 -32.67
C ALA A 761 16.59 -56.09 -32.69
N ASP A 762 16.25 -56.79 -31.60
CA ASP A 762 16.39 -58.25 -31.48
C ASP A 762 15.38 -59.02 -32.34
N LEU A 763 14.20 -58.46 -32.65
CA LEU A 763 13.26 -59.01 -33.65
C LEU A 763 13.74 -58.80 -35.10
N ILE A 764 14.28 -57.63 -35.41
CA ILE A 764 14.75 -57.29 -36.77
C ILE A 764 16.02 -58.08 -37.14
N ARG A 765 16.92 -58.32 -36.18
CA ARG A 765 18.20 -58.99 -36.41
C ARG A 765 18.12 -60.38 -37.08
N PRO A 766 17.28 -61.35 -36.64
CA PRO A 766 17.14 -62.64 -37.32
C PRO A 766 16.53 -62.52 -38.72
N LEU A 767 15.58 -61.61 -38.93
CA LEU A 767 14.97 -61.37 -40.25
C LEU A 767 16.03 -60.88 -41.26
N LEU A 768 16.85 -59.92 -40.87
CA LEU A 768 17.99 -59.44 -41.67
C LEU A 768 19.05 -60.53 -41.93
N ALA A 769 19.18 -61.52 -41.05
CA ALA A 769 20.13 -62.63 -41.21
C ALA A 769 19.60 -63.75 -42.13
N GLN A 770 18.28 -63.90 -42.24
CA GLN A 770 17.63 -64.86 -43.14
C GLN A 770 17.54 -64.35 -44.58
N SER A 771 17.55 -63.03 -44.79
CA SER A 771 17.57 -62.41 -46.12
C SER A 771 18.94 -62.58 -46.81
N THR A 772 19.13 -63.66 -47.56
CA THR A 772 20.40 -64.14 -48.14
C THR A 772 21.08 -63.25 -49.19
N SER A 773 20.42 -62.22 -49.73
CA SER A 773 21.00 -61.35 -50.76
C SER A 773 20.83 -59.84 -50.53
N THR A 774 19.69 -59.39 -49.99
CA THR A 774 19.33 -57.95 -50.03
C THR A 774 19.12 -57.25 -48.68
N ARG A 775 19.20 -57.96 -47.55
CA ARG A 775 18.97 -57.44 -46.18
C ARG A 775 17.65 -56.67 -46.00
N HIS A 776 16.55 -57.26 -46.46
CA HIS A 776 15.21 -56.72 -46.22
C HIS A 776 14.49 -57.42 -45.06
N PHE A 777 13.52 -56.73 -44.47
CA PHE A 777 12.47 -57.27 -43.61
C PHE A 777 11.15 -56.53 -43.86
N GLN A 778 10.02 -57.10 -43.45
CA GLN A 778 8.72 -56.41 -43.46
C GLN A 778 8.31 -56.07 -42.01
N MET A 779 7.57 -54.98 -41.86
CA MET A 779 6.93 -54.66 -40.58
C MET A 779 5.84 -55.68 -40.28
N ASN A 780 5.73 -56.12 -39.02
CA ASN A 780 4.71 -57.07 -38.60
C ASN A 780 3.97 -56.58 -37.34
N ALA A 781 2.88 -57.29 -36.98
CA ALA A 781 2.06 -56.96 -35.83
C ALA A 781 2.84 -56.95 -34.50
N ASP A 782 3.80 -57.86 -34.32
CA ASP A 782 4.63 -57.96 -33.11
C ASP A 782 5.49 -56.71 -32.90
N MET A 783 6.10 -56.18 -33.98
CA MET A 783 6.89 -54.94 -33.92
C MET A 783 6.02 -53.74 -33.51
N MET A 784 4.82 -53.61 -34.09
CA MET A 784 3.88 -52.53 -33.71
C MET A 784 3.40 -52.68 -32.26
N SER A 785 3.11 -53.91 -31.83
CA SER A 785 2.67 -54.24 -30.47
C SER A 785 3.70 -53.87 -29.40
N ILE A 786 4.97 -54.26 -29.58
CA ILE A 786 6.05 -53.97 -28.63
C ILE A 786 6.31 -52.46 -28.53
N MET A 787 6.17 -51.72 -29.63
CA MET A 787 6.45 -50.29 -29.69
C MET A 787 5.26 -49.43 -29.23
N GLY A 788 4.05 -50.00 -29.19
CA GLY A 788 2.82 -49.30 -28.80
C GLY A 788 2.46 -48.16 -29.75
N CYS A 789 2.65 -48.37 -31.05
CA CYS A 789 2.43 -47.34 -32.08
C CYS A 789 1.92 -47.94 -33.39
N GLY A 790 1.32 -47.11 -34.25
CA GLY A 790 0.82 -47.53 -35.55
C GLY A 790 1.92 -47.78 -36.59
N ALA A 791 1.53 -48.26 -37.78
CA ALA A 791 2.47 -48.52 -38.87
C ALA A 791 3.25 -47.26 -39.30
N GLN A 792 2.57 -46.11 -39.43
CA GLN A 792 3.20 -44.85 -39.80
C GLN A 792 4.23 -44.38 -38.75
N ASP A 793 3.90 -44.44 -37.46
CA ASP A 793 4.83 -44.14 -36.37
C ASP A 793 6.06 -45.07 -36.41
N LEU A 794 5.85 -46.37 -36.62
CA LEU A 794 6.94 -47.35 -36.67
C LEU A 794 7.84 -47.13 -37.90
N ALA A 795 7.28 -46.70 -39.04
CA ALA A 795 8.04 -46.31 -40.23
C ALA A 795 8.97 -45.11 -39.96
N GLU A 796 8.50 -44.07 -39.26
CA GLU A 796 9.34 -42.94 -38.86
C GLU A 796 10.47 -43.38 -37.90
N ILE A 797 10.14 -44.22 -36.92
CA ILE A 797 11.12 -44.76 -35.97
C ILE A 797 12.20 -45.58 -36.69
N LEU A 798 11.83 -46.47 -37.61
CA LEU A 798 12.79 -47.25 -38.39
C LEU A 798 13.67 -46.34 -39.27
N THR A 799 13.10 -45.30 -39.87
CA THR A 799 13.85 -44.31 -40.66
C THR A 799 14.94 -43.63 -39.82
N GLU A 800 14.62 -43.21 -38.59
CA GLU A 800 15.60 -42.58 -37.68
C GLU A 800 16.66 -43.55 -37.13
N LEU A 801 16.33 -44.84 -37.01
CA LEU A 801 17.30 -45.89 -36.67
C LEU A 801 18.22 -46.27 -37.85
N GLY A 802 18.02 -45.66 -39.03
CA GLY A 802 18.87 -45.82 -40.21
C GLY A 802 18.42 -46.92 -41.17
N TYR A 803 17.15 -47.34 -41.12
CA TYR A 803 16.55 -48.20 -42.15
C TYR A 803 15.97 -47.35 -43.29
N ALA A 804 16.00 -47.88 -44.51
CA ALA A 804 15.40 -47.24 -45.68
C ALA A 804 14.11 -47.97 -46.06
N HIS A 805 13.08 -47.20 -46.39
CA HIS A 805 11.84 -47.73 -46.96
C HIS A 805 12.04 -48.04 -48.45
N THR A 806 11.61 -49.23 -48.90
CA THR A 806 11.58 -49.61 -50.31
C THR A 806 10.19 -50.13 -50.67
N GLN A 807 9.54 -49.49 -51.66
CA GLN A 807 8.34 -50.07 -52.28
C GLN A 807 8.69 -51.47 -52.82
N PRO A 808 7.77 -52.44 -52.70
CA PRO A 808 8.05 -53.82 -53.11
C PRO A 808 8.34 -53.91 -54.62
N ASP A 809 9.39 -54.65 -54.98
CA ASP A 809 9.60 -55.07 -56.37
C ASP A 809 8.41 -55.93 -56.81
N ALA A 810 7.78 -55.54 -57.93
CA ALA A 810 6.48 -56.09 -58.36
C ALA A 810 6.49 -57.58 -58.78
N ASP A 811 7.66 -58.22 -58.86
CA ASP A 811 7.86 -59.55 -59.45
C ASP A 811 7.98 -60.72 -58.44
N ALA A 812 7.87 -60.47 -57.13
CA ALA A 812 7.99 -61.52 -56.11
C ALA A 812 6.62 -62.06 -55.62
N ARG A 813 5.90 -62.82 -56.47
CA ARG A 813 4.67 -63.54 -56.05
C ARG A 813 4.98 -64.86 -55.34
N PRO A 814 4.61 -65.07 -54.07
CA PRO A 814 4.54 -66.40 -53.48
C PRO A 814 3.24 -67.12 -53.90
N VAL A 815 3.35 -68.40 -54.25
CA VAL A 815 2.20 -69.24 -54.62
C VAL A 815 1.50 -69.74 -53.35
N LEU A 816 0.20 -69.46 -53.22
CA LEU A 816 -0.69 -70.08 -52.23
C LEU A 816 -1.82 -70.83 -52.94
N LYS A 817 -2.20 -71.99 -52.40
CA LYS A 817 -3.22 -72.89 -52.96
C LYS A 817 -4.64 -72.49 -52.53
N SER A 818 -5.61 -72.77 -53.41
CA SER A 818 -7.06 -72.90 -53.16
C SER A 818 -7.38 -73.86 -51.99
N GLU A 819 -8.56 -73.89 -51.34
CA GLU A 819 -9.96 -73.41 -51.55
C GLU A 819 -10.72 -73.61 -50.18
N PRO A 820 -12.05 -73.41 -50.00
CA PRO A 820 -13.03 -72.52 -50.66
C PRO A 820 -13.93 -71.69 -49.68
N GLU A 821 -14.57 -70.66 -50.27
CA GLU A 821 -15.86 -70.00 -50.03
C GLU A 821 -16.76 -70.22 -48.78
N SER A 822 -17.39 -69.12 -48.33
CA SER A 822 -18.86 -69.04 -48.17
C SER A 822 -19.39 -67.62 -48.41
N GLU A 823 -20.42 -67.48 -49.24
CA GLU A 823 -21.06 -66.19 -49.60
C GLU A 823 -21.94 -65.60 -48.47
N THR A 824 -22.11 -64.28 -48.44
CA THR A 824 -23.48 -63.69 -48.49
C THR A 824 -23.47 -62.24 -48.98
N THR A 825 -24.60 -61.79 -49.53
CA THR A 825 -24.73 -60.60 -50.39
C THR A 825 -25.61 -59.49 -49.80
N ALA A 826 -25.32 -58.23 -50.17
CA ALA A 826 -26.31 -57.14 -50.29
C ALA A 826 -25.80 -56.05 -51.25
N LYS A 827 -26.68 -55.40 -52.03
CA LYS A 827 -26.35 -54.42 -53.10
C LYS A 827 -27.15 -53.11 -52.95
N LEU A 828 -26.77 -52.11 -53.78
CA LEU A 828 -27.47 -50.88 -54.22
C LEU A 828 -27.18 -49.60 -53.39
N GLY A 829 -26.82 -48.43 -53.96
CA GLY A 829 -26.40 -48.11 -55.35
C GLY A 829 -26.13 -46.60 -55.60
N GLU A 830 -25.09 -46.28 -56.41
CA GLU A 830 -24.98 -45.29 -57.54
C GLU A 830 -25.74 -43.91 -57.52
N VAL A 831 -25.27 -42.75 -58.03
CA VAL A 831 -24.25 -42.34 -59.07
C VAL A 831 -23.63 -40.90 -58.77
N PRO A 832 -22.95 -40.08 -59.66
CA PRO A 832 -21.55 -39.57 -59.48
C PRO A 832 -21.40 -38.00 -59.61
N PRO A 833 -20.31 -37.33 -60.13
CA PRO A 833 -18.90 -37.70 -60.44
C PRO A 833 -17.75 -36.71 -60.05
N THR A 834 -16.50 -37.21 -60.16
CA THR A 834 -15.20 -36.53 -60.50
C THR A 834 -14.54 -35.49 -59.56
N PRO A 835 -13.18 -35.32 -59.58
CA PRO A 835 -12.12 -36.18 -60.14
C PRO A 835 -11.01 -36.57 -59.11
N GLU A 836 -10.04 -37.36 -59.59
CA GLU A 836 -9.00 -38.11 -58.86
C GLU A 836 -8.11 -37.34 -57.87
N ALA A 837 -7.87 -37.98 -56.72
CA ALA A 837 -6.62 -37.90 -55.96
C ALA A 837 -6.14 -39.34 -55.70
N VAL A 838 -4.84 -39.60 -55.85
CA VAL A 838 -4.27 -40.94 -55.68
C VAL A 838 -4.18 -41.28 -54.18
N GLU A 839 -5.10 -42.11 -53.69
CA GLU A 839 -5.00 -42.70 -52.36
C GLU A 839 -3.95 -43.82 -52.33
N ILE A 840 -3.08 -43.80 -51.32
CA ILE A 840 -2.15 -44.89 -51.02
C ILE A 840 -2.87 -45.83 -50.05
N ASN A 841 -3.04 -47.09 -50.46
CA ASN A 841 -3.73 -48.11 -49.67
C ASN A 841 -2.95 -48.43 -48.37
N PRO A 842 -3.54 -48.33 -47.16
CA PRO A 842 -2.87 -48.67 -45.90
C PRO A 842 -2.49 -50.14 -45.73
N ASP A 843 -3.09 -51.06 -46.51
CA ASP A 843 -2.93 -52.52 -46.35
C ASP A 843 -1.78 -53.13 -47.18
N ASP A 844 -0.96 -52.31 -47.86
CA ASP A 844 0.15 -52.78 -48.70
C ASP A 844 1.42 -53.07 -47.84
N PRO A 845 2.02 -54.28 -47.88
CA PRO A 845 3.06 -54.68 -46.93
C PRO A 845 4.43 -54.02 -47.21
N LEU A 846 4.66 -52.87 -46.56
CA LEU A 846 5.88 -52.06 -46.64
C LEU A 846 7.14 -52.90 -46.34
N THR A 847 8.02 -53.04 -47.34
CA THR A 847 9.35 -53.62 -47.21
C THR A 847 10.38 -52.58 -46.75
N TRP A 848 11.28 -53.01 -45.87
CA TRP A 848 12.32 -52.17 -45.28
C TRP A 848 13.69 -52.79 -45.53
N GLN A 849 14.62 -52.00 -46.07
CA GLN A 849 16.00 -52.40 -46.28
C GLN A 849 16.90 -51.84 -45.19
N TRP A 850 17.82 -52.66 -44.68
CA TRP A 850 18.98 -52.14 -43.97
C TRP A 850 20.13 -51.84 -44.94
N VAL A 851 20.34 -50.56 -45.23
CA VAL A 851 21.50 -50.09 -45.98
C VAL A 851 22.55 -49.60 -44.97
N PRO A 852 23.78 -50.16 -44.96
CA PRO A 852 24.84 -49.62 -44.12
C PRO A 852 25.16 -48.19 -44.56
N ALA A 853 24.97 -47.22 -43.66
CA ALA A 853 25.29 -45.82 -43.94
C ALA A 853 26.74 -45.71 -44.47
N PRO A 854 26.97 -45.07 -45.63
CA PRO A 854 28.29 -44.99 -46.22
C PRO A 854 29.22 -44.26 -45.26
N ARG A 855 30.39 -44.85 -44.99
CA ARG A 855 31.51 -44.17 -44.34
C ARG A 855 31.77 -42.88 -45.13
N GLN A 856 31.43 -41.72 -44.57
CA GLN A 856 31.83 -40.43 -45.14
C GLN A 856 33.35 -40.28 -45.02
N LYS A 857 34.08 -40.89 -45.97
CA LYS A 857 35.37 -40.35 -46.38
C LYS A 857 35.08 -38.94 -46.89
N ARG A 858 35.53 -37.92 -46.14
CA ARG A 858 35.64 -36.55 -46.65
C ARG A 858 36.54 -36.57 -47.89
N ALA A 859 35.93 -36.60 -49.07
CA ALA A 859 36.62 -36.48 -50.34
C ALA A 859 36.95 -35.00 -50.58
N SER A 860 38.20 -34.63 -50.30
CA SER A 860 38.75 -33.32 -50.61
C SER A 860 39.20 -33.24 -52.07
N SER A 861 38.71 -32.25 -52.83
CA SER A 861 39.40 -31.66 -53.98
C SER A 861 38.77 -30.33 -54.38
N GLY A 862 39.49 -29.25 -54.65
CA GLY A 862 40.95 -29.07 -54.57
C GLY A 862 41.43 -27.75 -55.18
N ASN A 863 42.77 -27.54 -55.19
CA ASN A 863 43.52 -26.35 -55.65
C ASN A 863 43.36 -25.07 -54.78
N ARG A 864 44.36 -24.17 -54.58
CA ARG A 864 45.83 -24.04 -54.83
C ARG A 864 46.28 -22.82 -53.98
N LYS A 865 47.51 -22.58 -53.46
CA LYS A 865 48.89 -23.14 -53.47
C LYS A 865 49.45 -22.96 -52.01
N LYS A 866 50.38 -23.76 -51.47
CA LYS A 866 51.87 -23.67 -51.52
C LYS A 866 52.48 -22.26 -51.29
N ALA A 867 53.56 -22.07 -50.54
CA ALA A 867 54.30 -22.93 -49.60
C ALA A 867 55.42 -22.14 -48.89
N SER A 868 55.74 -22.46 -47.64
CA SER A 868 57.12 -22.68 -47.14
C SER A 868 57.10 -23.07 -45.65
N ALA A 869 58.11 -23.80 -45.21
CA ALA A 869 58.35 -24.13 -43.81
C ALA A 869 59.83 -23.86 -43.53
N GLN A 870 60.16 -23.48 -42.29
CA GLN A 870 61.12 -24.26 -41.49
C GLN A 870 61.18 -23.80 -40.03
N LYS A 871 61.53 -24.79 -39.22
CA LYS A 871 61.83 -24.77 -37.77
C LYS A 871 63.25 -24.17 -37.55
N PRO A 872 63.70 -23.84 -36.30
CA PRO A 872 63.77 -24.84 -35.23
C PRO A 872 63.57 -24.39 -33.78
N ASP A 873 63.62 -25.44 -32.96
CA ASP A 873 63.89 -25.56 -31.53
C ASP A 873 64.81 -24.45 -30.95
N ALA A 874 64.81 -24.13 -29.66
CA ALA A 874 64.96 -25.10 -28.59
C ALA A 874 64.83 -24.51 -27.17
N ALA A 875 64.62 -25.43 -26.23
CA ALA A 875 65.34 -25.51 -24.95
C ALA A 875 65.12 -24.45 -23.84
N ARG A 876 64.76 -25.05 -22.69
CA ARG A 876 65.40 -24.90 -21.37
C ARG A 876 64.96 -23.75 -20.45
N GLN A 877 64.54 -24.25 -19.28
CA GLN A 877 64.96 -23.80 -17.95
C GLN A 877 64.39 -22.47 -17.45
N ARG A 878 64.18 -22.25 -16.17
CA ARG A 878 64.03 -23.03 -14.92
C ARG A 878 64.07 -21.93 -13.85
N LYS A 879 63.40 -22.15 -12.72
CA LYS A 879 63.66 -21.50 -11.42
C LYS A 879 63.32 -20.00 -11.27
N THR A 880 62.58 -19.74 -10.17
CA THR A 880 62.80 -18.69 -9.16
C THR A 880 62.65 -17.21 -9.58
N SER A 881 62.20 -16.29 -8.72
CA SER A 881 61.86 -16.38 -7.30
C SER A 881 61.02 -15.18 -6.85
N ALA A 882 60.25 -15.41 -5.78
CA ALA A 882 60.02 -14.52 -4.64
C ALA A 882 59.86 -12.99 -4.82
N GLN A 883 58.74 -12.52 -4.27
CA GLN A 883 58.62 -11.42 -3.31
C GLN A 883 58.83 -9.95 -3.75
N LYS A 884 57.82 -9.15 -3.35
CA LYS A 884 57.91 -7.76 -2.87
C LYS A 884 58.30 -6.70 -3.92
N SER A 885 57.89 -5.44 -3.82
CA SER A 885 56.83 -4.77 -3.03
C SER A 885 56.63 -3.34 -3.59
N SER A 886 55.74 -2.56 -2.96
CA SER A 886 55.63 -1.09 -3.05
C SER A 886 55.21 -0.45 -4.39
N GLN A 887 53.96 0.04 -4.38
CA GLN A 887 53.58 1.44 -4.66
C GLN A 887 54.31 2.22 -5.78
N LYS A 888 53.54 2.65 -6.80
CA LYS A 888 53.45 4.09 -7.15
C LYS A 888 52.17 4.47 -7.90
N LYS A 889 51.85 5.76 -7.81
CA LYS A 889 50.61 6.47 -8.21
C LYS A 889 50.49 6.67 -9.75
N PRO A 890 49.37 7.24 -10.28
CA PRO A 890 48.76 6.79 -11.54
C PRO A 890 49.32 7.43 -12.82
N ARG A 891 49.01 6.82 -13.97
CA ARG A 891 49.22 7.40 -15.32
C ARG A 891 47.90 7.85 -15.95
N ARG A 892 47.94 9.06 -16.54
CA ARG A 892 46.87 9.66 -17.35
C ARG A 892 46.69 8.92 -18.69
N GLY A 893 45.44 8.84 -19.14
CA GLY A 893 44.97 9.07 -20.53
C GLY A 893 45.60 8.29 -21.69
N LYS A 894 44.78 7.45 -22.35
CA LYS A 894 44.90 7.16 -23.80
C LYS A 894 43.78 7.90 -24.56
N PRO A 895 44.01 8.37 -25.79
CA PRO A 895 43.02 9.10 -26.58
C PRO A 895 41.97 8.19 -27.22
N ALA A 896 40.80 8.76 -27.54
CA ALA A 896 39.69 8.07 -28.18
C ALA A 896 39.89 7.88 -29.70
N ALA A 897 39.23 6.86 -30.26
CA ALA A 897 39.28 6.53 -31.68
C ALA A 897 38.43 7.49 -32.55
N LYS A 898 38.80 7.61 -33.84
CA LYS A 898 38.02 8.35 -34.86
C LYS A 898 36.76 7.57 -35.24
N ILE A 899 35.66 8.27 -35.50
CA ILE A 899 34.37 7.74 -35.94
C ILE A 899 34.04 8.28 -37.35
N ASP A 900 33.29 7.48 -38.09
CA ASP A 900 32.88 7.64 -39.50
C ASP A 900 32.20 9.00 -39.81
N PRO A 901 32.63 9.74 -40.85
CA PRO A 901 32.08 11.05 -41.19
C PRO A 901 30.65 11.06 -41.77
N ASN A 902 30.04 9.92 -42.09
CA ASN A 902 28.69 9.86 -42.69
C ASN A 902 27.53 9.66 -41.68
N SER A 903 27.74 9.93 -40.39
CA SER A 903 26.68 9.84 -39.37
C SER A 903 25.79 11.10 -39.32
N PRO A 904 24.45 11.00 -39.42
CA PRO A 904 23.55 12.17 -39.50
C PRO A 904 23.49 13.05 -38.24
N PHE A 905 24.08 12.64 -37.12
CA PHE A 905 23.95 13.31 -35.81
C PHE A 905 25.19 14.11 -35.37
N ALA A 906 26.14 14.36 -36.28
CA ALA A 906 27.39 15.06 -35.96
C ALA A 906 27.22 16.56 -35.59
N ALA A 907 26.08 17.20 -35.88
CA ALA A 907 25.91 18.64 -35.78
C ALA A 907 25.54 19.18 -34.38
N LEU A 908 25.13 18.35 -33.43
CA LEU A 908 24.47 18.79 -32.18
C LEU A 908 25.38 18.94 -30.95
N ARG A 909 26.72 18.86 -31.09
CA ARG A 909 27.63 18.79 -29.92
C ARG A 909 28.39 20.08 -29.53
N ASN A 910 28.12 21.21 -30.19
CA ASN A 910 28.91 22.45 -30.06
C ASN A 910 28.16 23.66 -29.45
N LEU A 911 27.04 23.46 -28.77
CA LEU A 911 26.36 24.53 -28.01
C LEU A 911 26.48 24.29 -26.50
N THR A 912 27.43 24.98 -25.89
CA THR A 912 27.57 25.14 -24.43
C THR A 912 27.13 26.54 -24.06
N LEU A 913 26.16 26.68 -23.14
CA LEU A 913 25.77 27.96 -22.55
C LEU A 913 25.59 27.81 -21.03
N THR A 914 26.37 28.60 -20.30
CA THR A 914 26.34 28.79 -18.85
C THR A 914 25.20 29.77 -18.46
N PRO A 915 24.65 29.71 -17.23
CA PRO A 915 23.52 30.54 -16.83
C PRO A 915 23.95 31.93 -16.30
N PRO A 916 23.14 32.99 -16.49
CA PRO A 916 23.40 34.31 -15.93
C PRO A 916 22.62 34.60 -14.63
N GLN A 917 23.19 35.46 -13.79
CA GLN A 917 22.54 36.08 -12.63
C GLN A 917 22.03 37.49 -12.96
N ASN A 918 20.98 37.90 -12.24
CA ASN A 918 20.55 39.27 -11.87
C ASN A 918 20.73 40.51 -12.79
N ASN A 919 19.63 41.28 -12.76
CA ASN A 919 19.51 42.75 -12.74
C ASN A 919 19.29 43.58 -14.03
N GLN A 920 18.21 44.37 -13.93
CA GLN A 920 17.98 45.72 -14.46
C GLN A 920 17.73 45.95 -15.98
N SER A 921 16.45 46.22 -16.25
CA SER A 921 15.95 47.49 -16.82
C SER A 921 15.57 47.58 -18.32
N LYS A 922 14.41 48.23 -18.50
CA LYS A 922 13.96 49.10 -19.61
C LYS A 922 13.62 48.54 -21.00
N GLN A 923 12.31 48.56 -21.23
CA GLN A 923 11.58 49.34 -22.25
C GLN A 923 11.48 48.84 -23.71
N ASN A 924 10.23 49.02 -24.20
CA ASN A 924 9.79 49.23 -25.58
C ASN A 924 9.74 47.99 -26.49
N GLN A 925 8.52 47.56 -26.85
CA GLN A 925 7.79 47.90 -28.10
C GLN A 925 8.37 47.14 -29.31
N LYS A 926 7.59 46.54 -30.22
CA LYS A 926 6.18 46.77 -30.58
C LYS A 926 5.70 45.65 -31.53
N HIS A 927 4.40 45.36 -31.53
CA HIS A 927 3.67 44.57 -32.57
C HIS A 927 4.18 43.12 -32.78
N GLU A 928 3.39 42.17 -33.30
CA GLU A 928 2.15 42.30 -34.07
C GLU A 928 1.14 41.18 -33.73
N SER A 929 -0.14 41.44 -33.99
CA SER A 929 -1.24 40.51 -33.81
C SER A 929 -1.36 39.52 -34.98
N ASN A 930 -1.86 38.30 -34.73
CA ASN A 930 -3.12 37.82 -35.30
C ASN A 930 -3.50 36.41 -34.80
N ASP A 931 -4.69 36.36 -34.20
CA ASP A 931 -5.77 35.38 -34.28
C ASP A 931 -5.50 33.87 -34.45
N GLY A 932 -6.12 33.12 -33.54
CA GLY A 932 -6.25 31.66 -33.49
C GLY A 932 -7.05 31.24 -32.27
#